data_AF-A0A2V9JW17-F1
#
_entry.id   AF-A0A2V9JW17-F1
#
_cell.length_a   1.000
_cell.length_b   1.000
_cell.length_c   1.000
_cell.angle_alpha   90.00
_cell.angle_beta   90.00
_cell.angle_gamma   90.00
#
_symmetry.space_group_name_H-M   'P 1'
#
loop_
_entity.id
_entity.type
_entity.pdbx_description
1 polymer ?
#
loop_
_entity_poly.entity_id
_entity_poly.type
_entity_poly.pdbx_seq_one_letter_code
_entity_poly.pdbx_strand_id
1 'polypeptide(L)'
;MLALLTDRKSGEVSTYDVPAPELRPGGLLVRTQYSAISAGTERATLELSSKSLLAKARARPDLVKQVIEYARQNGVRAAYEKVHAKLDTLATLGYSCAGEVISVGDGVHEFRAGDRVACGGGSYANHAEINFVPRNLAVHIPSQVSTAAASLTTIGAIALQGFRQADVGIGETVAVIGAGLVGVLTIQIARAAGCRVVAIDLSPQRVERAVEFGAHLAVAANDPALVSSIKEFSRYGVDAAILTAATDSVEPAEMAAKILRDRGRIIVVGAVGMGVSRSNMYMKELSLTLSRSYGPGRYDPQYEEGGFDYPIGYVRWTERRNMESFLDLLATGRIDVTPLLQHHYAIDEGAKAYSDLKNGLYTAILEYNGASAVSQRTVSAVAAARPRIGDEVRVGCIGAGSFASSVIFPNLQSIKGVRLQCVGTISGAGAASAQRAFRFQTAEQPSELLNDPNVDTVFILTRHDTHASLAVRALHSGKPVFVEKPLAIDREQLAQIQEVYAAQLQAGRAPFVMVGFNRRFAPFTEKIRQFFAERREPMLVHARVNAGYIPRDHWVHAQGGRIVGEFCHFVDWARFVIGSPIHSVAAAGLPDGAQYTSDNIAVTLKFADGSVANLLYLANGDRSIPKEFFEVFCQGAIARLHDFRTLELARNGKVRKFKSVQDKGHRRELQLTIEALRAGRSSPISFDELVEVTGATFLVQHALAAGEVFRLVQAAPAAPLPEMPDAVQRHSADTGDCACA
;
A
#
# COMPACT_ATOMS: atom_id res chain seq x y z
N MET A 1 1.64 14.20 -15.87
CA MET A 1 3.07 13.88 -16.04
C MET A 1 3.19 12.52 -16.72
N LEU A 2 4.20 12.32 -17.54
CA LEU A 2 4.42 11.06 -18.23
C LEU A 2 5.07 10.03 -17.29
N ALA A 3 4.53 8.81 -17.31
CA ALA A 3 5.11 7.64 -16.66
C ALA A 3 4.99 6.41 -17.56
N LEU A 4 6.03 5.58 -17.57
CA LEU A 4 6.07 4.33 -18.31
C LEU A 4 5.53 3.21 -17.41
N LEU A 5 4.42 2.60 -17.82
CA LEU A 5 3.71 1.58 -17.05
C LEU A 5 3.51 0.32 -17.89
N THR A 6 3.37 -0.83 -17.23
CA THR A 6 3.00 -2.08 -17.88
C THR A 6 1.59 -2.51 -17.49
N ASP A 7 0.82 -2.95 -18.49
CA ASP A 7 -0.48 -3.58 -18.30
C ASP A 7 -0.29 -4.99 -17.72
N ARG A 8 -0.86 -5.28 -16.54
CA ARG A 8 -0.66 -6.58 -15.87
C ARG A 8 -1.34 -7.75 -16.60
N LYS A 9 -2.28 -7.48 -17.49
CA LYS A 9 -3.01 -8.47 -18.26
C LYS A 9 -2.29 -8.80 -19.56
N SER A 10 -1.97 -7.79 -20.38
CA SER A 10 -1.29 -8.00 -21.67
C SER A 10 0.24 -8.06 -21.57
N GLY A 11 0.82 -7.47 -20.53
CA GLY A 11 2.27 -7.24 -20.41
C GLY A 11 2.77 -6.13 -21.33
N GLU A 12 1.87 -5.39 -21.98
CA GLU A 12 2.21 -4.28 -22.86
C GLU A 12 2.79 -3.12 -22.05
N VAL A 13 3.86 -2.51 -22.57
CA VAL A 13 4.48 -1.32 -21.99
C VAL A 13 4.05 -0.11 -22.79
N SER A 14 3.54 0.91 -22.10
CA SER A 14 3.11 2.16 -22.73
C SER A 14 3.32 3.34 -21.80
N THR A 15 3.40 4.53 -22.38
CA THR A 15 3.49 5.78 -21.64
C THR A 15 2.09 6.28 -21.31
N TYR A 16 1.88 6.69 -20.06
CA TYR A 16 0.62 7.17 -19.54
C TYR A 16 0.79 8.58 -18.98
N ASP A 17 -0.23 9.43 -19.17
CA ASP A 17 -0.36 10.64 -18.38
C ASP A 17 -0.94 10.27 -17.00
N VAL A 18 -0.20 10.58 -15.96
CA VAL A 18 -0.54 10.32 -14.57
C VAL A 18 -0.37 11.59 -13.73
N PRO A 19 -1.10 11.73 -12.62
CA PRO A 19 -0.85 12.81 -11.67
C PRO A 19 0.57 12.77 -11.14
N ALA A 20 1.19 13.93 -10.92
CA ALA A 20 2.46 13.97 -10.19
C ALA A 20 2.23 13.45 -8.76
N PRO A 21 3.22 12.78 -8.13
CA PRO A 21 3.10 12.41 -6.72
C PRO A 21 3.10 13.65 -5.81
N GLU A 22 2.49 13.54 -4.64
CA GLU A 22 2.54 14.58 -3.62
C GLU A 22 3.82 14.48 -2.77
N LEU A 23 4.28 15.63 -2.30
CA LEU A 23 5.33 15.69 -1.29
C LEU A 23 4.80 15.15 0.04
N ARG A 24 5.60 14.34 0.73
CA ARG A 24 5.29 13.76 2.04
C ARG A 24 6.45 13.98 3.00
N PRO A 25 6.21 13.97 4.33
CA PRO A 25 7.28 13.95 5.31
C PRO A 25 8.28 12.82 5.06
N GLY A 26 9.56 13.05 5.38
CA GLY A 26 10.63 12.06 5.25
C GLY A 26 11.09 11.76 3.81
N GLY A 27 10.63 12.50 2.80
CA GLY A 27 11.01 12.28 1.41
C GLY A 27 11.16 13.55 0.57
N LEU A 28 11.38 13.32 -0.72
CA LEU A 28 11.72 14.32 -1.73
C LEU A 28 10.76 14.19 -2.91
N LEU A 29 10.42 15.31 -3.57
CA LEU A 29 9.99 15.27 -4.96
C LEU A 29 11.20 15.52 -5.85
N VAL A 30 11.45 14.60 -6.78
CA VAL A 30 12.59 14.63 -7.70
C VAL A 30 12.07 14.74 -9.13
N ARG A 31 12.53 15.77 -9.85
CA ARG A 31 12.37 15.87 -11.30
C ARG A 31 13.39 14.94 -11.94
N THR A 32 12.94 13.84 -12.50
CA THR A 32 13.82 12.89 -13.19
C THR A 32 14.39 13.55 -14.44
N GLN A 33 15.70 13.46 -14.63
CA GLN A 33 16.37 13.84 -15.89
C GLN A 33 16.75 12.61 -16.70
N TYR A 34 17.17 11.54 -16.01
CA TYR A 34 17.55 10.26 -16.61
C TYR A 34 17.08 9.09 -15.75
N SER A 35 16.68 7.99 -16.38
CA SER A 35 16.46 6.72 -15.68
C SER A 35 16.98 5.56 -16.51
N ALA A 36 17.62 4.59 -15.87
CA ALA A 36 18.22 3.45 -16.57
C ALA A 36 17.30 2.23 -16.51
N ILE A 37 17.05 1.62 -17.67
CA ILE A 37 16.32 0.36 -17.76
C ILE A 37 17.29 -0.80 -17.54
N SER A 38 16.97 -1.67 -16.59
CA SER A 38 17.75 -2.89 -16.33
C SER A 38 17.22 -4.06 -17.14
N ALA A 39 17.99 -4.49 -18.15
CA ALA A 39 17.62 -5.58 -19.05
C ALA A 39 17.36 -6.93 -18.36
N GLY A 40 17.86 -7.14 -17.13
CA GLY A 40 17.64 -8.37 -16.36
C GLY A 40 16.36 -8.34 -15.51
N THR A 41 16.32 -7.46 -14.51
CA THR A 41 15.26 -7.40 -13.50
C THR A 41 13.91 -7.00 -14.09
N GLU A 42 13.90 -6.01 -14.97
CA GLU A 42 12.65 -5.50 -15.56
C GLU A 42 12.12 -6.43 -16.63
N ARG A 43 13.02 -7.08 -17.38
CA ARG A 43 12.63 -8.16 -18.30
C ARG A 43 11.97 -9.33 -17.58
N ALA A 44 12.52 -9.78 -16.45
CA ALA A 44 11.87 -10.83 -15.65
C ALA A 44 10.46 -10.41 -15.18
N THR A 45 10.29 -9.14 -14.84
CA THR A 45 8.99 -8.55 -14.47
C THR A 45 8.02 -8.57 -15.67
N LEU A 46 8.49 -8.19 -16.86
CA LEU A 46 7.70 -8.19 -18.09
C LEU A 46 7.37 -9.61 -18.59
N GLU A 47 8.32 -10.56 -18.53
CA GLU A 47 8.10 -11.96 -18.89
C GLU A 47 7.08 -12.64 -17.97
N LEU A 48 7.04 -12.27 -16.68
CA LEU A 48 5.96 -12.70 -15.79
C LEU A 48 4.61 -12.09 -16.21
N SER A 49 4.59 -10.82 -16.61
CA SER A 49 3.37 -10.11 -17.01
C SER A 49 2.81 -10.59 -18.36
N SER A 50 3.64 -11.10 -19.28
CA SER A 50 3.21 -11.60 -20.59
C SER A 50 2.80 -13.08 -20.60
N LYS A 51 3.04 -13.82 -19.50
CA LYS A 51 2.64 -15.24 -19.36
C LYS A 51 1.11 -15.41 -19.36
N SER A 52 0.63 -16.55 -19.87
CA SER A 52 -0.77 -16.97 -19.74
C SER A 52 -1.19 -17.08 -18.27
N LEU A 53 -2.50 -16.97 -17.97
CA LEU A 53 -2.99 -17.06 -16.58
C LEU A 53 -2.55 -18.35 -15.87
N LEU A 54 -2.52 -19.47 -16.59
CA LEU A 54 -2.07 -20.75 -16.05
C LEU A 54 -0.56 -20.74 -15.72
N ALA A 55 0.25 -20.11 -16.56
CA ALA A 55 1.69 -19.96 -16.33
C ALA A 55 1.98 -18.97 -15.19
N LYS A 56 1.22 -17.86 -15.08
CA LYS A 56 1.26 -16.94 -13.93
C LYS A 56 0.91 -17.66 -12.63
N ALA A 57 -0.14 -18.49 -12.64
CA ALA A 57 -0.55 -19.30 -11.50
C ALA A 57 0.54 -20.31 -11.08
N ARG A 58 1.18 -21.00 -12.03
CA ARG A 58 2.32 -21.90 -11.74
C ARG A 58 3.53 -21.17 -11.17
N ALA A 59 3.82 -19.95 -11.63
CA ALA A 59 4.94 -19.15 -11.15
C ALA A 59 4.72 -18.58 -9.74
N ARG A 60 3.47 -18.47 -9.29
CA ARG A 60 3.08 -17.90 -7.97
C ARG A 60 2.10 -18.82 -7.23
N PRO A 61 2.55 -20.03 -6.82
CA PRO A 61 1.70 -21.00 -6.13
C PRO A 61 1.17 -20.46 -4.79
N ASP A 62 1.90 -19.54 -4.16
CA ASP A 62 1.49 -18.80 -2.97
C ASP A 62 0.21 -17.98 -3.20
N LEU A 63 0.14 -17.24 -4.31
CA LEU A 63 -1.04 -16.45 -4.66
C LEU A 63 -2.22 -17.34 -5.03
N VAL A 64 -1.97 -18.48 -5.69
CA VAL A 64 -3.02 -19.47 -6.00
C VAL A 64 -3.63 -20.02 -4.72
N LYS A 65 -2.80 -20.36 -3.72
CA LYS A 65 -3.28 -20.82 -2.41
C LYS A 65 -4.15 -19.75 -1.74
N GLN A 66 -3.73 -18.48 -1.75
CA GLN A 66 -4.52 -17.37 -1.20
C GLN A 66 -5.87 -17.21 -1.93
N VAL A 67 -5.91 -17.36 -3.26
CA VAL A 67 -7.15 -17.29 -4.04
C VAL A 67 -8.07 -18.46 -3.70
N ILE A 68 -7.56 -19.68 -3.53
CA ILE A 68 -8.34 -20.86 -3.12
C ILE A 68 -8.91 -20.66 -1.72
N GLU A 69 -8.11 -20.19 -0.76
CA GLU A 69 -8.57 -19.89 0.60
C GLU A 69 -9.66 -18.81 0.59
N TYR A 70 -9.45 -17.74 -0.19
CA TYR A 70 -10.45 -16.69 -0.37
C TYR A 70 -11.74 -17.21 -1.02
N ALA A 71 -11.64 -18.08 -2.02
CA ALA A 71 -12.78 -18.71 -2.68
C ALA A 71 -13.58 -19.63 -1.75
N ARG A 72 -12.90 -20.37 -0.85
CA ARG A 72 -13.56 -21.20 0.18
C ARG A 72 -14.37 -20.36 1.16
N GLN A 73 -13.86 -19.17 1.52
CA GLN A 73 -14.51 -18.27 2.48
C GLN A 73 -15.63 -17.42 1.85
N ASN A 74 -15.40 -16.90 0.63
CA ASN A 74 -16.23 -15.86 0.01
C ASN A 74 -16.96 -16.34 -1.25
N GLY A 75 -16.72 -17.58 -1.69
CA GLY A 75 -17.26 -18.15 -2.93
C GLY A 75 -16.36 -17.94 -4.15
N VAL A 76 -16.49 -18.83 -5.14
CA VAL A 76 -15.66 -18.85 -6.35
C VAL A 76 -15.84 -17.59 -7.20
N ARG A 77 -17.08 -17.09 -7.32
CA ARG A 77 -17.38 -15.88 -8.09
C ARG A 77 -16.65 -14.65 -7.55
N ALA A 78 -16.69 -14.44 -6.23
CA ALA A 78 -16.00 -13.32 -5.59
C ALA A 78 -14.47 -13.43 -5.75
N ALA A 79 -13.93 -14.65 -5.74
CA ALA A 79 -12.50 -14.88 -6.00
C ALA A 79 -12.13 -14.56 -7.45
N TYR A 80 -12.95 -14.98 -8.41
CA TYR A 80 -12.77 -14.68 -9.83
C TYR A 80 -12.79 -13.17 -10.09
N GLU A 81 -13.80 -12.46 -9.58
CA GLU A 81 -13.93 -11.00 -9.71
C GLU A 81 -12.71 -10.27 -9.12
N LYS A 82 -12.23 -10.72 -7.94
CA LYS A 82 -11.03 -10.15 -7.29
C LYS A 82 -9.75 -10.34 -8.13
N VAL A 83 -9.55 -11.51 -8.72
CA VAL A 83 -8.39 -11.80 -9.58
C VAL A 83 -8.46 -10.98 -10.86
N HIS A 84 -9.62 -10.93 -11.51
CA HIS A 84 -9.83 -10.13 -12.72
C HIS A 84 -9.60 -8.64 -12.48
N ALA A 85 -10.17 -8.08 -11.42
CA ALA A 85 -9.96 -6.69 -11.04
C ALA A 85 -8.47 -6.37 -10.80
N LYS A 86 -7.68 -7.32 -10.29
CA LYS A 86 -6.23 -7.13 -10.10
C LYS A 86 -5.45 -7.26 -11.41
N LEU A 87 -5.91 -8.04 -12.38
CA LEU A 87 -5.26 -8.20 -13.68
C LEU A 87 -5.49 -6.98 -14.57
N ASP A 88 -6.64 -6.32 -14.48
CA ASP A 88 -6.97 -5.10 -15.25
C ASP A 88 -6.29 -3.83 -14.67
N THR A 89 -5.23 -3.97 -13.85
CA THR A 89 -4.46 -2.85 -13.26
C THR A 89 -3.12 -2.63 -13.96
N LEU A 90 -2.56 -1.44 -13.80
CA LEU A 90 -1.23 -1.08 -14.28
C LEU A 90 -0.17 -1.42 -13.21
N ALA A 91 1.06 -1.69 -13.64
CA ALA A 91 2.22 -1.78 -12.76
C ALA A 91 3.28 -0.74 -13.17
N THR A 92 3.97 -0.20 -12.16
CA THR A 92 5.10 0.70 -12.38
C THR A 92 6.33 -0.06 -12.86
N LEU A 93 7.16 0.62 -13.66
CA LEU A 93 8.45 0.16 -14.13
C LEU A 93 9.56 1.10 -13.63
N GLY A 94 10.81 0.63 -13.66
CA GLY A 94 11.97 1.35 -13.17
C GLY A 94 12.18 1.29 -11.65
N TYR A 95 13.45 1.42 -11.27
CA TYR A 95 13.90 1.46 -9.87
C TYR A 95 15.22 2.22 -9.68
N SER A 96 15.71 2.89 -10.73
CA SER A 96 16.99 3.60 -10.75
C SER A 96 16.88 4.83 -11.65
N CYS A 97 16.92 6.01 -11.04
CA CYS A 97 16.84 7.28 -11.76
C CYS A 97 17.74 8.34 -11.14
N ALA A 98 17.96 9.42 -11.86
CA ALA A 98 18.74 10.56 -11.41
C ALA A 98 18.13 11.86 -11.95
N GLY A 99 18.27 12.93 -11.18
CA GLY A 99 17.64 14.19 -11.50
C GLY A 99 17.89 15.27 -10.45
N GLU A 100 16.92 16.17 -10.31
CA GLU A 100 17.02 17.35 -9.47
C GLU A 100 15.89 17.37 -8.44
N VAL A 101 16.21 17.72 -7.19
CA VAL A 101 15.22 17.90 -6.13
C VAL A 101 14.35 19.11 -6.43
N ILE A 102 13.03 18.90 -6.52
CA ILE A 102 12.03 19.98 -6.65
C ILE A 102 11.71 20.56 -5.27
N SER A 103 11.46 19.69 -4.29
CA SER A 103 11.08 20.07 -2.93
C SER A 103 11.37 18.94 -1.94
N VAL A 104 11.50 19.32 -0.66
CA VAL A 104 11.84 18.41 0.44
C VAL A 104 10.73 18.45 1.49
N GLY A 105 10.33 17.28 1.97
CA GLY A 105 9.29 17.15 2.98
C GLY A 105 9.82 17.37 4.39
N ASP A 106 8.90 17.55 5.34
CA ASP A 106 9.24 17.73 6.74
C ASP A 106 10.12 16.57 7.26
N GLY A 107 11.10 16.90 8.09
CA GLY A 107 12.05 15.92 8.65
C GLY A 107 13.18 15.51 7.71
N VAL A 108 13.30 16.13 6.53
CA VAL A 108 14.46 15.99 5.63
C VAL A 108 15.31 17.24 5.70
N HIS A 109 16.61 17.07 6.03
CA HIS A 109 17.52 18.20 6.28
C HIS A 109 18.80 18.12 5.44
N GLU A 110 19.12 16.95 4.90
CA GLU A 110 20.32 16.70 4.12
C GLU A 110 20.18 17.05 2.63
N PHE A 111 18.98 17.43 2.18
CA PHE A 111 18.66 17.79 0.80
C PHE A 111 17.93 19.14 0.77
N ARG A 112 18.03 19.84 -0.36
CA ARG A 112 17.30 21.07 -0.68
C ARG A 112 16.92 21.10 -2.16
N ALA A 113 15.97 21.95 -2.51
CA ALA A 113 15.60 22.19 -3.90
C ALA A 113 16.83 22.59 -4.75
N GLY A 114 16.93 22.06 -5.96
CA GLY A 114 18.06 22.25 -6.86
C GLY A 114 19.23 21.27 -6.67
N ASP A 115 19.25 20.47 -5.62
CA ASP A 115 20.29 19.45 -5.46
C ASP A 115 20.17 18.36 -6.53
N ARG A 116 21.30 17.94 -7.07
CA ARG A 116 21.39 16.80 -8.01
C ARG A 116 21.44 15.50 -7.23
N VAL A 117 20.49 14.60 -7.48
CA VAL A 117 20.34 13.35 -6.73
C VAL A 117 20.21 12.12 -7.63
N ALA A 118 20.79 11.01 -7.19
CA ALA A 118 20.49 9.68 -7.70
C ALA A 118 19.53 8.98 -6.74
N CYS A 119 18.58 8.23 -7.28
CA CYS A 119 17.47 7.64 -6.54
C CYS A 119 17.30 6.16 -6.83
N GLY A 120 16.88 5.41 -5.81
CA GLY A 120 16.65 3.97 -5.86
C GLY A 120 15.28 3.54 -5.34
N GLY A 121 15.01 2.24 -5.48
CA GLY A 121 13.84 1.58 -4.92
C GLY A 121 12.71 1.37 -5.93
N GLY A 122 12.26 0.12 -6.05
CA GLY A 122 11.09 -0.21 -6.86
C GLY A 122 9.82 0.40 -6.26
N SER A 123 9.00 1.02 -7.09
CA SER A 123 7.85 1.87 -6.71
C SER A 123 8.20 3.30 -6.26
N TYR A 124 9.48 3.64 -6.09
CA TYR A 124 9.93 4.99 -5.72
C TYR A 124 10.68 5.67 -6.88
N ALA A 125 11.78 5.10 -7.35
CA ALA A 125 12.58 5.61 -8.48
C ALA A 125 12.09 5.05 -9.82
N ASN A 126 10.82 5.31 -10.16
CA ASN A 126 10.16 4.77 -11.34
C ASN A 126 10.57 5.51 -12.63
N HIS A 127 10.26 4.91 -13.78
CA HIS A 127 10.34 5.57 -15.08
C HIS A 127 9.20 6.60 -15.24
N ALA A 128 9.36 7.77 -14.62
CA ALA A 128 8.39 8.86 -14.59
C ALA A 128 9.10 10.22 -14.49
N GLU A 129 8.47 11.26 -15.03
CA GLU A 129 9.03 12.62 -15.01
C GLU A 129 9.25 13.16 -13.58
N ILE A 130 8.37 12.81 -12.64
CA ILE A 130 8.49 13.21 -11.23
C ILE A 130 8.29 11.99 -10.34
N ASN A 131 9.21 11.80 -9.39
CA ASN A 131 9.14 10.73 -8.42
C ASN A 131 9.10 11.30 -6.99
N PHE A 132 8.29 10.69 -6.13
CA PHE A 132 8.47 10.82 -4.69
C PHE A 132 9.48 9.77 -4.25
N VAL A 133 10.54 10.19 -3.56
CA VAL A 133 11.61 9.31 -3.10
C VAL A 133 11.87 9.53 -1.61
N PRO A 134 11.76 8.51 -0.75
CA PRO A 134 12.16 8.60 0.65
C PRO A 134 13.63 8.97 0.81
N ARG A 135 13.97 9.70 1.89
CA ARG A 135 15.32 10.27 2.09
C ARG A 135 16.45 9.23 2.06
N ASN A 136 16.21 8.00 2.52
CA ASN A 136 17.23 6.94 2.54
C ASN A 136 17.40 6.23 1.20
N LEU A 137 16.55 6.53 0.22
CA LEU A 137 16.61 6.03 -1.15
C LEU A 137 17.12 7.10 -2.14
N ALA A 138 17.67 8.21 -1.64
CA ALA A 138 18.29 9.26 -2.43
C ALA A 138 19.71 9.56 -1.93
N VAL A 139 20.60 9.94 -2.85
CA VAL A 139 21.99 10.33 -2.56
C VAL A 139 22.41 11.49 -3.47
N HIS A 140 23.28 12.38 -2.97
CA HIS A 140 23.83 13.48 -3.77
C HIS A 140 24.73 12.96 -4.88
N ILE A 141 24.60 13.55 -6.08
CA ILE A 141 25.50 13.26 -7.19
C ILE A 141 26.75 14.14 -7.08
N PRO A 142 27.96 13.58 -6.98
CA PRO A 142 29.20 14.35 -7.00
C PRO A 142 29.31 15.23 -8.26
N SER A 143 29.94 16.41 -8.14
CA SER A 143 30.00 17.38 -9.24
C SER A 143 30.68 16.84 -10.50
N GLN A 144 31.61 15.89 -10.35
CA GLN A 144 32.35 15.23 -11.42
C GLN A 144 31.53 14.18 -12.18
N VAL A 145 30.43 13.68 -11.61
CA VAL A 145 29.61 12.61 -12.20
C VAL A 145 28.46 13.26 -12.97
N SER A 146 28.21 12.85 -14.22
CA SER A 146 27.05 13.35 -14.98
C SER A 146 25.74 12.75 -14.45
N THR A 147 24.60 13.45 -14.62
CA THR A 147 23.31 12.91 -14.19
C THR A 147 22.94 11.61 -14.91
N ALA A 148 23.29 11.49 -16.21
CA ALA A 148 23.09 10.26 -16.97
C ALA A 148 23.90 9.07 -16.41
N ALA A 149 25.17 9.28 -16.04
CA ALA A 149 25.94 8.23 -15.37
C ALA A 149 25.34 7.87 -14.00
N ALA A 150 24.88 8.88 -13.26
CA ALA A 150 24.25 8.69 -11.96
C ALA A 150 22.92 7.92 -12.01
N SER A 151 22.23 7.85 -13.16
CA SER A 151 21.00 7.05 -13.26
C SER A 151 21.24 5.54 -13.12
N LEU A 152 22.50 5.09 -13.23
CA LEU A 152 22.91 3.70 -12.98
C LEU A 152 23.23 3.41 -11.51
N THR A 153 23.13 4.38 -10.60
CA THR A 153 23.62 4.26 -9.21
C THR A 153 23.03 3.09 -8.44
N THR A 154 21.71 2.88 -8.49
CA THR A 154 21.07 1.77 -7.77
C THR A 154 21.48 0.41 -8.35
N ILE A 155 21.69 0.34 -9.66
CA ILE A 155 22.16 -0.88 -10.34
C ILE A 155 23.62 -1.18 -9.96
N GLY A 156 24.46 -0.14 -9.91
CA GLY A 156 25.83 -0.23 -9.41
C GLY A 156 25.91 -0.64 -7.94
N ALA A 157 24.99 -0.14 -7.10
CA ALA A 157 24.87 -0.52 -5.71
C ALA A 157 24.50 -2.01 -5.54
N ILE A 158 23.69 -2.59 -6.44
CA ILE A 158 23.40 -4.03 -6.47
C ILE A 158 24.68 -4.84 -6.78
N ALA A 159 25.45 -4.40 -7.79
CA ALA A 159 26.73 -5.02 -8.12
C ALA A 159 27.72 -4.95 -6.94
N LEU A 160 27.80 -3.79 -6.28
CA LEU A 160 28.67 -3.55 -5.15
C LEU A 160 28.29 -4.39 -3.93
N GLN A 161 27.01 -4.54 -3.65
CA GLN A 161 26.54 -5.44 -2.58
C GLN A 161 26.89 -6.90 -2.89
N GLY A 162 26.70 -7.35 -4.13
CA GLY A 162 27.14 -8.67 -4.58
C GLY A 162 28.63 -8.90 -4.37
N PHE A 163 29.47 -7.93 -4.74
CA PHE A 163 30.91 -7.97 -4.48
C PHE A 163 31.24 -8.01 -2.98
N ARG A 164 30.56 -7.21 -2.15
CA ARG A 164 30.78 -7.20 -0.69
C ARG A 164 30.44 -8.54 -0.03
N GLN A 165 29.41 -9.23 -0.52
CA GLN A 165 29.08 -10.57 -0.03
C GLN A 165 30.12 -11.63 -0.43
N ALA A 166 30.94 -11.37 -1.47
CA ALA A 166 32.04 -12.26 -1.82
C ALA A 166 33.17 -12.22 -0.78
N ASP A 167 33.27 -11.14 0.00
CA ASP A 167 34.25 -10.96 1.07
C ASP A 167 35.69 -11.25 0.60
N VAL A 168 36.04 -10.62 -0.54
CA VAL A 168 37.32 -10.80 -1.22
C VAL A 168 38.24 -9.60 -1.06
N GLY A 169 39.55 -9.87 -1.08
CA GLY A 169 40.62 -8.89 -0.91
C GLY A 169 41.50 -8.66 -2.14
N ILE A 170 42.50 -7.79 -1.96
CA ILE A 170 43.50 -7.48 -2.97
C ILE A 170 44.25 -8.77 -3.36
N GLY A 171 44.37 -9.03 -4.67
CA GLY A 171 45.09 -10.17 -5.23
C GLY A 171 44.28 -11.46 -5.36
N GLU A 172 43.12 -11.56 -4.71
CA GLU A 172 42.21 -12.70 -4.86
C GLU A 172 41.55 -12.71 -6.25
N THR A 173 41.18 -13.91 -6.72
CA THR A 173 40.58 -14.12 -8.05
C THR A 173 39.06 -14.26 -7.95
N VAL A 174 38.35 -13.41 -8.69
CA VAL A 174 36.88 -13.38 -8.75
C VAL A 174 36.41 -13.78 -10.14
N ALA A 175 35.53 -14.77 -10.22
CA ALA A 175 34.77 -15.07 -11.43
C ALA A 175 33.42 -14.35 -11.41
N VAL A 176 33.08 -13.67 -12.51
CA VAL A 176 31.76 -13.06 -12.73
C VAL A 176 31.05 -13.87 -13.82
N ILE A 177 30.00 -14.60 -13.44
CA ILE A 177 29.22 -15.47 -14.34
C ILE A 177 27.95 -14.73 -14.78
N GLY A 178 27.96 -14.29 -16.04
CA GLY A 178 26.96 -13.44 -16.68
C GLY A 178 27.46 -12.01 -16.84
N ALA A 179 28.11 -11.71 -17.96
CA ALA A 179 28.58 -10.37 -18.33
C ALA A 179 27.44 -9.52 -18.93
N GLY A 180 26.30 -9.44 -18.25
CA GLY A 180 25.26 -8.44 -18.51
C GLY A 180 25.54 -7.13 -17.75
N LEU A 181 24.56 -6.22 -17.64
CA LEU A 181 24.75 -4.90 -17.01
C LEU A 181 25.32 -4.98 -15.58
N VAL A 182 24.70 -5.77 -14.70
CA VAL A 182 25.22 -5.96 -13.34
C VAL A 182 26.59 -6.65 -13.35
N GLY A 183 26.80 -7.57 -14.29
CA GLY A 183 28.07 -8.29 -14.45
C GLY A 183 29.22 -7.37 -14.81
N VAL A 184 29.07 -6.51 -15.82
CA VAL A 184 30.13 -5.57 -16.23
C VAL A 184 30.43 -4.51 -15.17
N LEU A 185 29.43 -4.08 -14.40
CA LEU A 185 29.66 -3.24 -13.23
C LEU A 185 30.42 -4.00 -12.13
N THR A 186 30.08 -5.28 -11.89
CA THR A 186 30.78 -6.14 -10.92
C THR A 186 32.24 -6.39 -11.32
N ILE A 187 32.52 -6.58 -12.61
CA ILE A 187 33.87 -6.73 -13.16
C ILE A 187 34.72 -5.49 -12.83
N GLN A 188 34.19 -4.30 -13.12
CA GLN A 188 34.88 -3.04 -12.83
C GLN A 188 35.10 -2.84 -11.33
N ILE A 189 34.10 -3.13 -10.49
CA ILE A 189 34.21 -3.03 -9.03
C ILE A 189 35.29 -3.98 -8.49
N ALA A 190 35.30 -5.24 -8.92
CA ALA A 190 36.29 -6.22 -8.48
C ALA A 190 37.71 -5.81 -8.91
N ARG A 191 37.87 -5.28 -10.13
CA ARG A 191 39.15 -4.73 -10.59
C ARG A 191 39.59 -3.52 -9.76
N ALA A 192 38.67 -2.59 -9.47
CA ALA A 192 38.95 -1.41 -8.65
C ALA A 192 39.37 -1.78 -7.22
N ALA A 193 38.85 -2.88 -6.68
CA ALA A 193 39.23 -3.44 -5.38
C ALA A 193 40.58 -4.20 -5.38
N GLY A 194 41.24 -4.32 -6.53
CA GLY A 194 42.53 -5.00 -6.67
C GLY A 194 42.43 -6.51 -6.87
N CYS A 195 41.25 -7.05 -7.20
CA CYS A 195 41.08 -8.46 -7.52
C CYS A 195 41.52 -8.78 -8.95
N ARG A 196 41.88 -10.06 -9.18
CA ARG A 196 42.07 -10.64 -10.51
C ARG A 196 40.72 -11.12 -11.02
N VAL A 197 40.26 -10.64 -12.17
CA VAL A 197 38.87 -10.83 -12.60
C VAL A 197 38.77 -11.73 -13.82
N VAL A 198 37.94 -12.77 -13.71
CA VAL A 198 37.52 -13.65 -14.80
C VAL A 198 36.06 -13.35 -15.14
N ALA A 199 35.73 -13.13 -16.41
CA ALA A 199 34.36 -13.00 -16.88
C ALA A 199 33.92 -14.24 -17.66
N ILE A 200 32.68 -14.66 -17.46
CA ILE A 200 32.11 -15.82 -18.14
C ILE A 200 30.72 -15.45 -18.66
N ASP A 201 30.45 -15.66 -19.95
CA ASP A 201 29.12 -15.44 -20.53
C ASP A 201 28.86 -16.44 -21.68
N LEU A 202 27.59 -16.61 -22.06
CA LEU A 202 27.19 -17.43 -23.21
C LEU A 202 27.33 -16.66 -24.54
N SER A 203 27.19 -15.33 -24.51
CA SER A 203 27.29 -14.48 -25.69
C SER A 203 28.76 -14.19 -26.00
N PRO A 204 29.26 -14.58 -27.19
CA PRO A 204 30.63 -14.24 -27.61
C PRO A 204 30.90 -12.74 -27.58
N GLN A 205 29.91 -11.92 -27.96
CA GLN A 205 30.00 -10.46 -27.94
C GLN A 205 30.19 -9.92 -26.52
N ARG A 206 29.53 -10.51 -25.52
CA ARG A 206 29.70 -10.11 -24.11
C ARG A 206 31.03 -10.59 -23.54
N VAL A 207 31.52 -11.76 -23.96
CA VAL A 207 32.85 -12.25 -23.59
C VAL A 207 33.94 -11.29 -24.08
N GLU A 208 33.88 -10.87 -25.34
CA GLU A 208 34.82 -9.90 -25.92
C GLU A 208 34.78 -8.57 -25.17
N ARG A 209 33.58 -8.01 -24.98
CA ARG A 209 33.41 -6.73 -24.30
C ARG A 209 33.73 -6.76 -22.81
N ALA A 210 33.68 -7.92 -22.15
CA ALA A 210 34.02 -8.02 -20.74
C ALA A 210 35.47 -7.58 -20.44
N VAL A 211 36.39 -7.77 -21.41
CA VAL A 211 37.78 -7.29 -21.32
C VAL A 211 37.85 -5.76 -21.35
N GLU A 212 37.01 -5.10 -22.17
CA GLU A 212 36.88 -3.64 -22.21
C GLU A 212 36.44 -3.09 -20.85
N PHE A 213 35.54 -3.80 -20.16
CA PHE A 213 35.10 -3.48 -18.79
C PHE A 213 36.06 -3.97 -17.70
N GLY A 214 37.21 -4.50 -18.08
CA GLY A 214 38.33 -4.72 -17.18
C GLY A 214 38.54 -6.16 -16.71
N ALA A 215 37.84 -7.14 -17.28
CA ALA A 215 38.19 -8.54 -17.05
C ALA A 215 39.62 -8.82 -17.52
N HIS A 216 40.38 -9.59 -16.75
CA HIS A 216 41.74 -10.02 -17.10
C HIS A 216 41.72 -11.27 -17.99
N LEU A 217 40.68 -12.09 -17.81
CA LEU A 217 40.37 -13.24 -18.64
C LEU A 217 38.85 -13.24 -18.89
N ALA A 218 38.43 -13.47 -20.13
CA ALA A 218 37.03 -13.67 -20.47
C ALA A 218 36.88 -14.96 -21.27
N VAL A 219 35.92 -15.81 -20.89
CA VAL A 219 35.76 -17.15 -21.48
C VAL A 219 34.28 -17.42 -21.79
N ALA A 220 34.01 -18.05 -22.92
CA ALA A 220 32.66 -18.49 -23.25
C ALA A 220 32.23 -19.66 -22.34
N ALA A 221 31.01 -19.61 -21.80
CA ALA A 221 30.50 -20.60 -20.86
C ALA A 221 30.42 -22.04 -21.43
N ASN A 222 30.36 -22.17 -22.76
CA ASN A 222 30.34 -23.44 -23.48
C ASN A 222 31.71 -23.89 -24.00
N ASP A 223 32.78 -23.16 -23.68
CA ASP A 223 34.15 -23.53 -24.08
C ASP A 223 34.60 -24.79 -23.32
N PRO A 224 34.97 -25.88 -24.02
CA PRO A 224 35.51 -27.09 -23.39
C PRO A 224 36.75 -26.83 -22.52
N ALA A 225 37.53 -25.78 -22.83
CA ALA A 225 38.73 -25.40 -22.10
C ALA A 225 38.46 -24.48 -20.89
N LEU A 226 37.19 -24.09 -20.61
CA LEU A 226 36.85 -23.11 -19.58
C LEU A 226 37.50 -23.40 -18.22
N VAL A 227 37.38 -24.64 -17.74
CA VAL A 227 37.89 -25.00 -16.41
C VAL A 227 39.43 -24.99 -16.39
N SER A 228 40.08 -25.48 -17.45
CA SER A 228 41.55 -25.48 -17.53
C SER A 228 42.11 -24.06 -17.64
N SER A 229 41.52 -23.20 -18.48
CA SER A 229 41.96 -21.81 -18.66
C SER A 229 41.82 -20.99 -17.38
N ILE A 230 40.72 -21.18 -16.65
CA ILE A 230 40.51 -20.51 -15.37
C ILE A 230 41.48 -21.02 -14.30
N LYS A 231 41.76 -22.33 -14.25
CA LYS A 231 42.76 -22.89 -13.32
C LYS A 231 44.16 -22.36 -13.61
N GLU A 232 44.55 -22.27 -14.88
CA GLU A 232 45.84 -21.69 -15.27
C GLU A 232 45.95 -20.22 -14.84
N PHE A 233 44.88 -19.44 -15.05
CA PHE A 233 44.84 -18.04 -14.65
C PHE A 233 44.82 -17.83 -13.12
N SER A 234 44.07 -18.65 -12.39
CA SER A 234 43.85 -18.52 -10.94
C SER A 234 44.85 -19.27 -10.07
N ARG A 235 45.65 -20.18 -10.66
CA ARG A 235 46.58 -21.13 -10.04
C ARG A 235 45.91 -22.24 -9.23
N TYR A 236 44.95 -21.90 -8.37
CA TYR A 236 44.34 -22.84 -7.42
C TYR A 236 42.82 -23.03 -7.61
N GLY A 237 42.22 -22.32 -8.58
CA GLY A 237 40.78 -22.08 -8.65
C GLY A 237 40.45 -20.68 -8.13
N VAL A 238 39.27 -20.17 -8.47
CA VAL A 238 38.84 -18.82 -8.07
C VAL A 238 38.43 -18.78 -6.60
N ASP A 239 38.60 -17.64 -5.93
CA ASP A 239 38.26 -17.43 -4.52
C ASP A 239 36.75 -17.20 -4.33
N ALA A 240 36.14 -16.48 -5.27
CA ALA A 240 34.71 -16.26 -5.30
C ALA A 240 34.15 -16.29 -6.74
N ALA A 241 32.91 -16.74 -6.86
CA ALA A 241 32.15 -16.72 -8.10
C ALA A 241 30.84 -15.96 -7.87
N ILE A 242 30.67 -14.83 -8.56
CA ILE A 242 29.50 -13.96 -8.45
C ILE A 242 28.59 -14.21 -9.66
N LEU A 243 27.38 -14.70 -9.39
CA LEU A 243 26.40 -15.06 -10.40
C LEU A 243 25.52 -13.85 -10.69
N THR A 244 25.70 -13.26 -11.88
CA THR A 244 24.94 -12.09 -12.37
C THR A 244 24.06 -12.44 -13.59
N ALA A 245 24.01 -13.72 -13.97
CA ALA A 245 23.13 -14.24 -15.02
C ALA A 245 21.64 -14.20 -14.63
N ALA A 246 20.78 -14.29 -15.65
CA ALA A 246 19.34 -14.45 -15.51
C ALA A 246 18.89 -15.71 -16.28
N THR A 247 18.56 -16.79 -15.57
CA THR A 247 18.18 -18.09 -16.14
C THR A 247 17.51 -18.98 -15.09
N ASP A 248 16.57 -19.84 -15.47
CA ASP A 248 15.99 -20.83 -14.55
C ASP A 248 16.94 -22.05 -14.33
N SER A 249 18.06 -22.11 -15.05
CA SER A 249 19.05 -23.19 -14.96
C SER A 249 19.92 -23.10 -13.70
N VAL A 250 20.27 -24.25 -13.14
CA VAL A 250 21.25 -24.39 -12.03
C VAL A 250 22.71 -24.38 -12.52
N GLU A 251 22.93 -24.44 -13.84
CA GLU A 251 24.26 -24.51 -14.45
C GLU A 251 25.23 -23.40 -14.02
N PRO A 252 24.83 -22.12 -13.84
CA PRO A 252 25.75 -21.09 -13.35
C PRO A 252 26.37 -21.45 -11.99
N ALA A 253 25.57 -22.01 -11.09
CA ALA A 253 26.01 -22.40 -9.76
C ALA A 253 26.86 -23.68 -9.78
N GLU A 254 26.52 -24.65 -10.64
CA GLU A 254 27.36 -25.84 -10.89
C GLU A 254 28.71 -25.48 -11.50
N MET A 255 28.72 -24.55 -12.45
CA MET A 255 29.94 -24.06 -13.08
C MET A 255 30.83 -23.35 -12.06
N ALA A 256 30.25 -22.47 -11.24
CA ALA A 256 30.94 -21.85 -10.12
C ALA A 256 31.57 -22.90 -9.21
N ALA A 257 30.81 -23.91 -8.80
CA ALA A 257 31.30 -24.98 -7.95
C ALA A 257 32.46 -25.75 -8.58
N LYS A 258 32.56 -25.88 -9.91
CA LYS A 258 33.69 -26.54 -10.59
C LYS A 258 34.97 -25.69 -10.58
N ILE A 259 34.87 -24.38 -10.79
CA ILE A 259 36.02 -23.47 -10.95
C ILE A 259 36.57 -22.91 -9.63
N LEU A 260 35.78 -22.96 -8.56
CA LEU A 260 36.20 -22.50 -7.23
C LEU A 260 37.32 -23.38 -6.66
N ARG A 261 38.24 -22.77 -5.93
CA ARG A 261 39.17 -23.48 -5.05
C ARG A 261 38.45 -24.06 -3.82
N ASP A 262 39.17 -24.83 -3.01
CA ASP A 262 38.71 -25.28 -1.70
C ASP A 262 38.34 -24.07 -0.82
N ARG A 263 37.22 -24.18 -0.11
CA ARG A 263 36.59 -23.13 0.71
C ARG A 263 36.21 -21.86 -0.07
N GLY A 264 35.97 -21.99 -1.38
CA GLY A 264 35.49 -20.91 -2.22
C GLY A 264 34.03 -20.53 -1.96
N ARG A 265 33.64 -19.33 -2.43
CA ARG A 265 32.32 -18.73 -2.19
C ARG A 265 31.52 -18.54 -3.48
N ILE A 266 30.27 -19.00 -3.50
CA ILE A 266 29.29 -18.72 -4.57
C ILE A 266 28.37 -17.60 -4.09
N ILE A 267 28.32 -16.48 -4.80
CA ILE A 267 27.44 -15.36 -4.48
C ILE A 267 26.36 -15.21 -5.55
N VAL A 268 25.10 -15.35 -5.16
CA VAL A 268 23.95 -15.23 -6.07
C VAL A 268 23.44 -13.80 -6.06
N VAL A 269 23.56 -13.10 -7.19
CA VAL A 269 23.05 -11.72 -7.38
C VAL A 269 21.92 -11.68 -8.40
N GLY A 270 22.08 -12.36 -9.53
CA GLY A 270 21.07 -12.47 -10.58
C GLY A 270 19.98 -13.50 -10.27
N ALA A 271 18.96 -13.53 -11.12
CA ALA A 271 17.87 -14.50 -11.04
C ALA A 271 18.29 -15.82 -11.69
N VAL A 272 18.96 -16.70 -10.92
CA VAL A 272 19.44 -18.02 -11.38
C VAL A 272 18.66 -19.16 -10.73
N GLY A 273 18.63 -20.32 -11.39
CA GLY A 273 18.08 -21.55 -10.81
C GLY A 273 18.81 -21.91 -9.52
N MET A 274 18.05 -22.20 -8.46
CA MET A 274 18.61 -22.51 -7.14
C MET A 274 18.93 -24.00 -7.03
N GLY A 275 20.20 -24.33 -6.84
CA GLY A 275 20.67 -25.69 -6.58
C GLY A 275 22.12 -25.90 -7.00
N VAL A 276 22.85 -26.70 -6.22
CA VAL A 276 24.20 -27.19 -6.55
C VAL A 276 24.33 -28.62 -6.04
N SER A 277 25.01 -29.47 -6.79
CA SER A 277 25.31 -30.84 -6.41
C SER A 277 26.01 -30.89 -5.06
N ARG A 278 25.49 -31.75 -4.18
CA ARG A 278 26.09 -32.00 -2.86
C ARG A 278 27.54 -32.43 -2.97
N SER A 279 27.91 -33.25 -3.97
CA SER A 279 29.29 -33.71 -4.12
C SER A 279 30.24 -32.54 -4.41
N ASN A 280 29.84 -31.63 -5.30
CA ASN A 280 30.64 -30.45 -5.68
C ASN A 280 30.79 -29.47 -4.51
N MET A 281 29.74 -29.29 -3.71
CA MET A 281 29.78 -28.46 -2.50
C MET A 281 30.63 -29.09 -1.39
N TYR A 282 30.44 -30.39 -1.12
CA TYR A 282 31.04 -31.09 0.01
C TYR A 282 32.54 -31.31 -0.17
N MET A 283 32.98 -31.75 -1.36
CA MET A 283 34.40 -32.08 -1.60
C MET A 283 35.34 -30.88 -1.40
N LYS A 284 34.84 -29.66 -1.60
CA LYS A 284 35.61 -28.43 -1.52
C LYS A 284 35.17 -27.51 -0.37
N GLU A 285 34.27 -27.97 0.50
CA GLU A 285 33.69 -27.15 1.58
C GLU A 285 33.22 -25.76 1.11
N LEU A 286 32.51 -25.71 -0.02
CA LEU A 286 32.05 -24.45 -0.61
C LEU A 286 30.92 -23.82 0.22
N SER A 287 30.76 -22.50 0.09
CA SER A 287 29.61 -21.77 0.62
C SER A 287 28.79 -21.12 -0.49
N LEU A 288 27.50 -20.95 -0.25
CA LEU A 288 26.57 -20.28 -1.16
C LEU A 288 25.79 -19.21 -0.39
N THR A 289 25.83 -17.97 -0.90
CA THR A 289 25.21 -16.80 -0.27
C THR A 289 24.33 -16.07 -1.27
N LEU A 290 23.12 -15.69 -0.87
CA LEU A 290 22.25 -14.84 -1.67
C LEU A 290 22.49 -13.37 -1.32
N SER A 291 22.80 -12.55 -2.32
CA SER A 291 22.93 -11.11 -2.17
C SER A 291 21.55 -10.45 -2.15
N ARG A 292 21.26 -9.71 -1.08
CA ARG A 292 20.01 -8.94 -0.96
C ARG A 292 20.12 -7.62 -1.71
N SER A 293 19.73 -7.60 -2.98
CA SER A 293 19.62 -6.36 -3.80
C SER A 293 20.82 -5.42 -3.59
N TYR A 294 20.62 -4.15 -3.26
CA TYR A 294 21.66 -3.17 -2.93
C TYR A 294 21.95 -3.04 -1.42
N GLY A 295 21.55 -4.02 -0.60
CA GLY A 295 22.07 -4.24 0.74
C GLY A 295 21.10 -4.11 1.92
N PRO A 296 21.63 -4.11 3.15
CA PRO A 296 20.90 -3.82 4.39
C PRO A 296 20.07 -2.53 4.31
N GLY A 297 18.85 -2.55 4.87
CA GLY A 297 17.81 -1.54 4.66
C GLY A 297 16.73 -2.00 3.69
N ARG A 298 17.09 -2.84 2.70
CA ARG A 298 16.08 -3.38 1.77
C ARG A 298 15.03 -4.20 2.48
N TYR A 299 13.76 -3.88 2.21
CA TYR A 299 12.58 -4.51 2.79
C TYR A 299 12.38 -4.21 4.28
N ASP A 300 13.06 -3.19 4.81
CA ASP A 300 12.80 -2.63 6.13
C ASP A 300 12.05 -1.29 5.99
N PRO A 301 10.74 -1.25 6.27
CA PRO A 301 9.95 -0.03 6.16
C PRO A 301 10.42 1.08 7.11
N GLN A 302 11.03 0.76 8.26
CA GLN A 302 11.55 1.80 9.15
C GLN A 302 12.76 2.50 8.53
N TYR A 303 13.58 1.76 7.79
CA TYR A 303 14.71 2.31 7.05
C TYR A 303 14.26 3.03 5.76
N GLU A 304 13.54 2.33 4.87
CA GLU A 304 13.17 2.85 3.54
C GLU A 304 12.14 3.98 3.65
N GLU A 305 11.07 3.81 4.43
CA GLU A 305 9.94 4.77 4.50
C GLU A 305 10.03 5.67 5.74
N GLY A 306 10.42 5.11 6.89
CA GLY A 306 10.56 5.84 8.15
C GLY A 306 11.79 6.75 8.21
N GLY A 307 12.79 6.54 7.33
CA GLY A 307 13.99 7.34 7.28
C GLY A 307 14.98 7.09 8.43
N PHE A 308 14.82 6.01 9.19
CA PHE A 308 15.71 5.65 10.30
C PHE A 308 16.92 4.88 9.79
N ASP A 309 18.13 5.46 9.85
CA ASP A 309 19.36 4.75 9.46
C ASP A 309 19.82 3.77 10.57
N TYR A 310 20.55 2.74 10.17
CA TYR A 310 21.21 1.83 11.10
C TYR A 310 22.47 2.49 11.67
N PRO A 311 22.74 2.31 12.97
CA PRO A 311 24.00 2.77 13.56
C PRO A 311 25.22 2.28 12.77
N ILE A 312 26.06 3.22 12.34
CA ILE A 312 27.21 2.99 11.44
C ILE A 312 28.16 1.88 11.93
N GLY A 313 28.31 1.71 13.25
CA GLY A 313 29.16 0.70 13.86
C GLY A 313 28.62 -0.73 13.80
N TYR A 314 27.33 -0.92 13.55
CA TYR A 314 26.69 -2.24 13.47
C TYR A 314 26.46 -2.66 12.02
N VAL A 315 26.02 -1.72 11.18
CA VAL A 315 25.82 -1.94 9.76
C VAL A 315 26.61 -0.86 9.04
N ARG A 316 27.73 -1.21 8.40
CA ARG A 316 28.59 -0.24 7.68
C ARG A 316 28.05 0.12 6.29
N TRP A 317 27.39 -0.82 5.63
CA TRP A 317 26.94 -0.70 4.25
C TRP A 317 25.44 -0.91 4.19
N THR A 318 24.69 0.17 4.14
CA THR A 318 23.25 0.16 3.82
C THR A 318 23.05 0.40 2.33
N GLU A 319 21.81 0.27 1.88
CA GLU A 319 21.38 0.69 0.55
C GLU A 319 21.90 2.07 0.13
N ARG A 320 21.69 3.08 0.98
CA ARG A 320 22.14 4.46 0.74
C ARG A 320 23.65 4.55 0.60
N ARG A 321 24.37 3.89 1.51
CA ARG A 321 25.84 3.92 1.55
C ARG A 321 26.48 3.07 0.43
N ASN A 322 25.78 2.06 -0.08
CA ASN A 322 26.16 1.36 -1.31
C ASN A 322 26.01 2.29 -2.52
N MET A 323 24.94 3.08 -2.61
CA MET A 323 24.75 4.08 -3.67
C MET A 323 25.81 5.20 -3.62
N GLU A 324 26.06 5.78 -2.44
CA GLU A 324 27.14 6.77 -2.24
C GLU A 324 28.50 6.21 -2.67
N SER A 325 28.83 5.00 -2.20
CA SER A 325 30.10 4.35 -2.52
C SER A 325 30.26 4.03 -4.01
N PHE A 326 29.16 3.76 -4.74
CA PHE A 326 29.23 3.57 -6.19
C PHE A 326 29.46 4.90 -6.92
N LEU A 327 28.81 5.98 -6.48
CA LEU A 327 29.06 7.33 -7.01
C LEU A 327 30.49 7.79 -6.76
N ASP A 328 31.09 7.45 -5.61
CA ASP A 328 32.50 7.73 -5.32
C ASP A 328 33.44 7.02 -6.31
N LEU A 329 33.13 5.78 -6.71
CA LEU A 329 33.91 5.04 -7.70
C LEU A 329 33.81 5.67 -9.10
N LEU A 330 32.65 6.22 -9.46
CA LEU A 330 32.48 7.02 -10.68
C LEU A 330 33.25 8.34 -10.60
N ALA A 331 33.12 9.07 -9.49
CA ALA A 331 33.76 10.37 -9.30
C ALA A 331 35.29 10.30 -9.32
N THR A 332 35.85 9.19 -8.82
CA THR A 332 37.30 8.93 -8.83
C THR A 332 37.80 8.28 -10.12
N GLY A 333 36.93 8.02 -11.10
CA GLY A 333 37.28 7.39 -12.37
C GLY A 333 37.74 5.94 -12.24
N ARG A 334 37.44 5.28 -11.11
CA ARG A 334 37.76 3.85 -10.89
C ARG A 334 36.81 2.93 -11.64
N ILE A 335 35.65 3.44 -12.03
CA ILE A 335 34.64 2.80 -12.87
C ILE A 335 34.28 3.79 -13.98
N ASP A 336 34.18 3.31 -15.22
CA ASP A 336 33.67 4.05 -16.37
C ASP A 336 32.38 3.39 -16.87
N VAL A 337 31.30 4.16 -16.86
CA VAL A 337 29.98 3.74 -17.37
C VAL A 337 29.64 4.39 -18.70
N THR A 338 30.48 5.27 -19.24
CA THR A 338 30.25 5.95 -20.52
C THR A 338 29.91 4.97 -21.65
N PRO A 339 30.59 3.80 -21.80
CA PRO A 339 30.25 2.81 -22.82
C PRO A 339 28.85 2.19 -22.68
N LEU A 340 28.20 2.34 -21.51
CA LEU A 340 26.85 1.83 -21.22
C LEU A 340 25.76 2.87 -21.53
N LEU A 341 26.11 4.14 -21.74
CA LEU A 341 25.17 5.25 -21.94
C LEU A 341 24.86 5.53 -23.42
N GLN A 342 25.14 4.59 -24.34
CA GLN A 342 25.06 4.87 -25.78
C GLN A 342 23.63 5.00 -26.33
N HIS A 343 22.65 4.41 -25.65
CA HIS A 343 21.27 4.30 -26.15
C HIS A 343 20.33 5.14 -25.30
N HIS A 344 20.03 6.34 -25.80
CA HIS A 344 19.07 7.27 -25.21
C HIS A 344 17.73 7.20 -25.93
N TYR A 345 16.65 7.25 -25.16
CA TYR A 345 15.27 7.28 -25.67
C TYR A 345 14.51 8.35 -24.89
N ALA A 346 13.61 9.07 -25.56
CA ALA A 346 12.65 9.89 -24.84
C ALA A 346 11.64 8.99 -24.09
N ILE A 347 11.01 9.51 -23.03
CA ILE A 347 10.07 8.74 -22.19
C ILE A 347 8.84 8.21 -22.96
N ASP A 348 8.42 8.90 -24.03
CA ASP A 348 7.37 8.46 -24.95
C ASP A 348 7.81 7.30 -25.87
N GLU A 349 9.11 7.15 -26.10
CA GLU A 349 9.71 6.00 -26.81
C GLU A 349 10.02 4.81 -25.88
N GLY A 350 9.59 4.83 -24.61
CA GLY A 350 9.93 3.80 -23.63
C GLY A 350 9.57 2.36 -24.06
N ALA A 351 8.47 2.17 -24.78
CA ALA A 351 8.10 0.86 -25.32
C ALA A 351 9.13 0.31 -26.34
N LYS A 352 9.67 1.20 -27.18
CA LYS A 352 10.76 0.89 -28.13
C LYS A 352 12.05 0.57 -27.39
N ALA A 353 12.39 1.32 -26.33
CA ALA A 353 13.54 1.04 -25.49
C ALA A 353 13.52 -0.40 -24.94
N TYR A 354 12.37 -0.88 -24.43
CA TYR A 354 12.23 -2.28 -23.99
C TYR A 354 12.32 -3.31 -25.13
N SER A 355 11.84 -2.95 -26.33
CA SER A 355 11.99 -3.80 -27.50
C SER A 355 13.45 -3.97 -27.89
N ASP A 356 14.20 -2.86 -27.96
CA ASP A 356 15.60 -2.84 -28.37
C ASP A 356 16.52 -3.54 -27.34
N LEU A 357 16.18 -3.52 -26.05
CA LEU A 357 16.88 -4.30 -25.03
C LEU A 357 16.88 -5.81 -25.32
N LYS A 358 15.88 -6.34 -26.03
CA LYS A 358 15.86 -7.76 -26.43
C LYS A 358 16.96 -8.09 -27.45
N ASN A 359 17.50 -7.10 -28.15
CA ASN A 359 18.53 -7.26 -29.17
C ASN A 359 19.95 -7.28 -28.60
N GLY A 360 20.11 -7.47 -27.28
CA GLY A 360 21.40 -7.72 -26.64
C GLY A 360 22.05 -6.52 -25.96
N LEU A 361 21.38 -5.37 -25.92
CA LEU A 361 21.86 -4.17 -25.21
C LEU A 361 22.08 -4.43 -23.71
N TYR A 362 23.06 -3.75 -23.13
CA TYR A 362 23.30 -3.79 -21.68
C TYR A 362 22.21 -3.04 -20.91
N THR A 363 21.89 -1.83 -21.37
CA THR A 363 20.90 -0.94 -20.78
C THR A 363 20.37 0.02 -21.84
N ALA A 364 19.27 0.70 -21.53
CA ALA A 364 18.72 1.81 -22.26
C ALA A 364 18.46 2.95 -21.27
N ILE A 365 18.81 4.18 -21.64
CA ILE A 365 18.63 5.36 -20.82
C ILE A 365 17.39 6.11 -21.32
N LEU A 366 16.41 6.28 -20.45
CA LEU A 366 15.29 7.17 -20.71
C LEU A 366 15.69 8.58 -20.30
N GLU A 367 15.49 9.53 -21.20
CA GLU A 367 15.73 10.96 -21.01
C GLU A 367 14.39 11.71 -20.92
N TYR A 368 14.37 12.71 -20.05
CA TYR A 368 13.18 13.48 -19.72
C TYR A 368 13.44 14.95 -20.10
N ASN A 369 13.16 15.27 -21.37
CA ASN A 369 13.40 16.60 -21.95
C ASN A 369 12.30 17.63 -21.64
N GLY A 370 11.30 17.24 -20.85
CA GLY A 370 10.17 18.08 -20.46
C GLY A 370 10.46 18.87 -19.19
N ALA A 371 10.42 20.20 -19.29
CA ALA A 371 10.01 21.03 -18.17
C ALA A 371 8.50 20.82 -17.98
N SER A 372 8.10 19.65 -17.47
CA SER A 372 6.79 19.52 -16.83
C SER A 372 6.86 20.41 -15.61
N ALA A 373 6.50 21.68 -15.81
CA ALA A 373 6.19 22.59 -14.72
C ALA A 373 5.28 21.78 -13.82
N VAL A 374 5.72 21.54 -12.58
CA VAL A 374 4.78 21.21 -11.53
C VAL A 374 3.86 22.41 -11.55
N SER A 375 2.73 22.29 -12.24
CA SER A 375 1.68 23.24 -12.15
C SER A 375 1.25 23.12 -10.71
N GLN A 376 1.90 23.89 -9.83
CA GLN A 376 1.26 24.42 -8.66
C GLN A 376 0.11 25.23 -9.23
N ARG A 377 -0.98 24.55 -9.63
CA ARG A 377 -2.29 25.12 -9.53
C ARG A 377 -2.39 25.36 -8.03
N THR A 378 -1.96 26.56 -7.64
CA THR A 378 -2.45 27.20 -6.44
C THR A 378 -3.93 27.28 -6.72
N VAL A 379 -4.64 26.20 -6.39
CA VAL A 379 -6.08 26.23 -6.30
C VAL A 379 -6.27 27.16 -5.13
N SER A 380 -6.39 28.45 -5.45
CA SER A 380 -6.89 29.44 -4.52
C SER A 380 -8.06 28.79 -3.84
N ALA A 381 -8.03 28.71 -2.52
CA ALA A 381 -9.12 28.19 -1.71
C ALA A 381 -10.31 29.14 -1.89
N VAL A 382 -10.89 29.14 -3.08
CA VAL A 382 -12.23 29.61 -3.30
C VAL A 382 -13.04 28.61 -2.53
N ALA A 383 -13.49 29.03 -1.33
CA ALA A 383 -14.44 28.27 -0.54
C ALA A 383 -15.53 27.82 -1.50
N ALA A 384 -15.50 26.54 -1.87
CA ALA A 384 -16.39 26.04 -2.88
C ALA A 384 -17.80 26.30 -2.35
N ALA A 385 -18.56 27.13 -3.07
CA ALA A 385 -19.99 27.19 -2.84
C ALA A 385 -20.48 25.74 -2.87
N ARG A 386 -21.25 25.34 -1.84
CA ARG A 386 -21.74 23.96 -1.73
C ARG A 386 -22.15 23.46 -3.11
N PRO A 387 -21.57 22.36 -3.61
CA PRO A 387 -22.05 21.79 -4.85
C PRO A 387 -23.54 21.58 -4.68
N ARG A 388 -24.34 22.18 -5.58
CA ARG A 388 -25.76 21.85 -5.67
C ARG A 388 -25.77 20.41 -6.18
N ILE A 389 -25.90 19.47 -5.24
CA ILE A 389 -26.04 18.07 -5.56
C ILE A 389 -27.34 17.96 -6.36
N GLY A 390 -27.20 17.79 -7.67
CA GLY A 390 -28.33 17.57 -8.57
C GLY A 390 -28.83 16.13 -8.50
N ASP A 391 -29.46 15.65 -9.57
CA ASP A 391 -29.89 14.25 -9.67
C ASP A 391 -28.73 13.24 -9.63
N GLU A 392 -27.51 13.70 -9.91
CA GLU A 392 -26.27 12.93 -9.90
C GLU A 392 -25.29 13.45 -8.83
N VAL A 393 -24.64 12.54 -8.09
CA VAL A 393 -23.61 12.83 -7.08
C VAL A 393 -22.24 12.47 -7.65
N ARG A 394 -21.35 13.45 -7.76
CA ARG A 394 -19.98 13.31 -8.25
C ARG A 394 -19.05 12.99 -7.08
N VAL A 395 -18.59 11.75 -7.02
CA VAL A 395 -17.79 11.22 -5.90
C VAL A 395 -16.30 11.29 -6.24
N GLY A 396 -15.52 11.95 -5.39
CA GLY A 396 -14.06 11.89 -5.38
C GLY A 396 -13.57 10.85 -4.38
N CYS A 397 -12.65 9.97 -4.76
CA CYS A 397 -12.11 8.93 -3.88
C CYS A 397 -10.61 9.14 -3.63
N ILE A 398 -10.20 9.19 -2.36
CA ILE A 398 -8.79 9.19 -1.97
C ILE A 398 -8.44 7.81 -1.43
N GLY A 399 -7.55 7.10 -2.13
CA GLY A 399 -7.16 5.73 -1.84
C GLY A 399 -7.86 4.70 -2.73
N ALA A 400 -7.07 3.83 -3.35
CA ALA A 400 -7.54 2.74 -4.20
C ALA A 400 -7.00 1.37 -3.71
N GLY A 401 -6.94 1.20 -2.38
CA GLY A 401 -6.48 -0.04 -1.76
C GLY A 401 -7.37 -1.23 -2.11
N SER A 402 -6.99 -2.42 -1.63
CA SER A 402 -7.73 -3.65 -1.94
C SER A 402 -9.21 -3.57 -1.55
N PHE A 403 -9.53 -3.01 -0.39
CA PHE A 403 -10.91 -2.91 0.09
C PHE A 403 -11.74 -1.93 -0.76
N ALA A 404 -11.19 -0.75 -1.05
CA ALA A 404 -11.82 0.23 -1.95
C ALA A 404 -12.16 -0.38 -3.31
N SER A 405 -11.17 -1.05 -3.92
CA SER A 405 -11.28 -1.66 -5.24
C SER A 405 -12.24 -2.85 -5.28
N SER A 406 -12.29 -3.67 -4.22
CA SER A 406 -13.12 -4.89 -4.23
C SER A 406 -14.53 -4.69 -3.67
N VAL A 407 -14.76 -3.66 -2.85
CA VAL A 407 -16.03 -3.45 -2.13
C VAL A 407 -16.65 -2.10 -2.45
N ILE A 408 -15.94 -1.00 -2.21
CA ILE A 408 -16.53 0.35 -2.27
C ILE A 408 -16.83 0.78 -3.70
N PHE A 409 -15.85 0.75 -4.61
CA PHE A 409 -16.06 1.23 -5.98
C PHE A 409 -17.15 0.46 -6.73
N PRO A 410 -17.20 -0.89 -6.71
CA PRO A 410 -18.28 -1.62 -7.37
C PRO A 410 -19.67 -1.31 -6.80
N ASN A 411 -19.78 -1.14 -5.47
CA ASN A 411 -21.07 -0.79 -4.86
C ASN A 411 -21.47 0.66 -5.19
N LEU A 412 -20.54 1.61 -5.21
CA LEU A 412 -20.82 2.99 -5.64
C LEU A 412 -21.33 3.05 -7.09
N GLN A 413 -20.66 2.34 -8.01
CA GLN A 413 -21.08 2.27 -9.42
C GLN A 413 -22.47 1.64 -9.60
N SER A 414 -22.90 0.78 -8.68
CA SER A 414 -24.22 0.15 -8.72
C SER A 414 -25.37 1.08 -8.28
N ILE A 415 -25.07 2.21 -7.64
CA ILE A 415 -26.07 3.17 -7.15
C ILE A 415 -26.45 4.12 -8.29
N LYS A 416 -27.74 4.14 -8.67
CA LYS A 416 -28.27 5.06 -9.71
C LYS A 416 -27.96 6.51 -9.34
N GLY A 417 -27.40 7.27 -10.29
CA GLY A 417 -27.04 8.68 -10.14
C GLY A 417 -25.73 8.93 -9.39
N VAL A 418 -24.85 7.94 -9.25
CA VAL A 418 -23.49 8.15 -8.74
C VAL A 418 -22.53 8.20 -9.93
N ARG A 419 -21.71 9.24 -9.97
CA ARG A 419 -20.59 9.36 -10.91
C ARG A 419 -19.29 9.29 -10.13
N LEU A 420 -18.43 8.33 -10.48
CA LEU A 420 -17.05 8.30 -10.00
C LEU A 420 -16.26 9.39 -10.74
N GLN A 421 -16.11 10.55 -10.10
CA GLN A 421 -15.55 11.75 -10.73
C GLN A 421 -14.02 11.67 -10.75
N CYS A 422 -13.39 11.62 -9.59
CA CYS A 422 -11.94 11.72 -9.47
C CYS A 422 -11.41 10.66 -8.50
N VAL A 423 -10.23 10.11 -8.79
CA VAL A 423 -9.49 9.25 -7.86
C VAL A 423 -8.09 9.79 -7.61
N GLY A 424 -7.72 9.93 -6.33
CA GLY A 424 -6.38 10.28 -5.90
C GLY A 424 -5.77 9.15 -5.08
N THR A 425 -4.49 8.87 -5.29
CA THR A 425 -3.74 7.91 -4.48
C THR A 425 -2.34 8.45 -4.17
N ILE A 426 -1.60 7.76 -3.31
CA ILE A 426 -0.23 8.16 -2.94
C ILE A 426 0.76 8.17 -4.11
N SER A 427 0.44 7.45 -5.20
CA SER A 427 1.23 7.45 -6.43
C SER A 427 0.36 7.80 -7.63
N GLY A 428 0.91 8.56 -8.59
CA GLY A 428 0.21 8.86 -9.84
C GLY A 428 -0.20 7.60 -10.60
N ALA A 429 0.69 6.62 -10.67
CA ALA A 429 0.42 5.32 -11.31
C ALA A 429 -0.73 4.55 -10.63
N GLY A 430 -0.83 4.60 -9.31
CA GLY A 430 -1.95 4.01 -8.57
C GLY A 430 -3.28 4.67 -8.91
N ALA A 431 -3.30 6.00 -9.05
CA ALA A 431 -4.48 6.75 -9.42
C ALA A 431 -4.91 6.46 -10.87
N ALA A 432 -3.98 6.49 -11.83
CA ALA A 432 -4.24 6.15 -13.22
C ALA A 432 -4.73 4.70 -13.39
N SER A 433 -4.14 3.76 -12.64
CA SER A 433 -4.60 2.38 -12.62
C SER A 433 -6.03 2.25 -12.11
N ALA A 434 -6.38 2.97 -11.04
CA ALA A 434 -7.74 2.95 -10.50
C ALA A 434 -8.74 3.63 -11.44
N GLN A 435 -8.34 4.74 -12.06
CA GLN A 435 -9.12 5.45 -13.06
C GLN A 435 -9.50 4.54 -14.22
N ARG A 436 -8.52 3.82 -14.79
CA ARG A 436 -8.77 2.86 -15.88
C ARG A 436 -9.66 1.71 -15.43
N ALA A 437 -9.34 1.05 -14.31
CA ALA A 437 -10.05 -0.14 -13.86
C ALA A 437 -11.51 0.13 -13.48
N PHE A 438 -11.79 1.29 -12.87
CA PHE A 438 -13.12 1.65 -12.36
C PHE A 438 -13.77 2.82 -13.10
N ARG A 439 -13.19 3.26 -14.23
CA ARG A 439 -13.74 4.29 -15.12
C ARG A 439 -14.04 5.62 -14.39
N PHE A 440 -13.12 6.07 -13.55
CA PHE A 440 -13.19 7.45 -13.02
C PHE A 440 -12.98 8.44 -14.17
N GLN A 441 -13.56 9.65 -14.07
CA GLN A 441 -13.37 10.68 -15.10
C GLN A 441 -11.93 11.18 -15.11
N THR A 442 -11.37 11.49 -13.94
CA THR A 442 -10.02 12.00 -13.76
C THR A 442 -9.24 11.19 -12.73
N ALA A 443 -7.92 11.20 -12.86
CA ALA A 443 -6.97 10.87 -11.81
C ALA A 443 -6.28 12.18 -11.42
N GLU A 444 -6.16 12.46 -10.13
CA GLU A 444 -5.58 13.72 -9.61
C GLU A 444 -4.74 13.48 -8.35
N GLN A 445 -4.02 14.49 -7.89
CA GLN A 445 -3.44 14.47 -6.55
C GLN A 445 -4.55 14.53 -5.49
N PRO A 446 -4.39 13.86 -4.33
CA PRO A 446 -5.33 13.97 -3.22
C PRO A 446 -5.69 15.42 -2.85
N SER A 447 -4.72 16.34 -2.84
CA SER A 447 -4.89 17.77 -2.54
C SER A 447 -5.68 18.52 -3.59
N GLU A 448 -5.49 18.20 -4.88
CA GLU A 448 -6.25 18.77 -5.98
C GLU A 448 -7.71 18.31 -5.93
N LEU A 449 -7.94 17.00 -5.72
CA LEU A 449 -9.28 16.39 -5.59
C LEU A 449 -10.09 17.04 -4.47
N LEU A 450 -9.45 17.30 -3.32
CA LEU A 450 -10.09 17.97 -2.18
C LEU A 450 -10.61 19.37 -2.53
N ASN A 451 -10.04 20.04 -3.53
CA ASN A 451 -10.44 21.37 -3.96
C ASN A 451 -11.16 21.39 -5.33
N ASP A 452 -11.31 20.26 -6.02
CA ASP A 452 -11.97 20.19 -7.33
C ASP A 452 -13.46 20.60 -7.23
N PRO A 453 -13.92 21.69 -7.88
CA PRO A 453 -15.33 22.08 -7.86
C PRO A 453 -16.27 21.05 -8.53
N ASN A 454 -15.71 20.07 -9.25
CA ASN A 454 -16.47 18.99 -9.85
C ASN A 454 -16.71 17.80 -8.91
N VAL A 455 -16.13 17.80 -7.71
CA VAL A 455 -16.32 16.75 -6.71
C VAL A 455 -17.29 17.24 -5.63
N ASP A 456 -18.43 16.57 -5.53
CA ASP A 456 -19.50 16.91 -4.59
C ASP A 456 -19.26 16.35 -3.19
N THR A 457 -18.60 15.19 -3.09
CA THR A 457 -18.32 14.49 -1.84
C THR A 457 -17.03 13.70 -1.94
N VAL A 458 -16.31 13.56 -0.83
CA VAL A 458 -15.00 12.90 -0.76
C VAL A 458 -15.10 11.61 0.05
N PHE A 459 -14.63 10.51 -0.54
CA PHE A 459 -14.51 9.21 0.10
C PHE A 459 -13.04 8.94 0.44
N ILE A 460 -12.71 8.91 1.72
CA ILE A 460 -11.36 8.64 2.23
C ILE A 460 -11.26 7.14 2.54
N LEU A 461 -10.50 6.43 1.71
CA LEU A 461 -10.36 4.97 1.70
C LEU A 461 -8.87 4.58 1.84
N THR A 462 -8.14 5.34 2.65
CA THR A 462 -6.68 5.24 2.82
C THR A 462 -6.31 4.31 4.00
N ARG A 463 -5.06 4.38 4.46
CA ARG A 463 -4.64 3.72 5.72
C ARG A 463 -5.09 4.59 6.90
N HIS A 464 -5.19 4.00 8.09
CA HIS A 464 -5.87 4.64 9.23
C HIS A 464 -5.17 5.93 9.68
N ASP A 465 -3.85 6.00 9.58
CA ASP A 465 -3.01 7.14 9.95
C ASP A 465 -3.33 8.43 9.18
N THR A 466 -3.84 8.31 7.95
CA THR A 466 -4.17 9.49 7.12
C THR A 466 -5.63 9.91 7.18
N HIS A 467 -6.51 9.16 7.85
CA HIS A 467 -7.95 9.42 7.87
C HIS A 467 -8.30 10.81 8.43
N ALA A 468 -7.82 11.12 9.63
CA ALA A 468 -8.16 12.36 10.31
C ALA A 468 -7.67 13.61 9.56
N SER A 469 -6.41 13.61 9.13
CA SER A 469 -5.84 14.75 8.39
C SER A 469 -6.56 15.01 7.06
N LEU A 470 -6.94 13.97 6.32
CA LEU A 470 -7.71 14.10 5.09
C LEU A 470 -9.16 14.54 5.37
N ALA A 471 -9.78 14.06 6.44
CA ALA A 471 -11.14 14.45 6.83
C ALA A 471 -11.19 15.92 7.23
N VAL A 472 -10.23 16.40 8.03
CA VAL A 472 -10.05 17.81 8.39
C VAL A 472 -9.92 18.67 7.14
N ARG A 473 -9.06 18.28 6.19
CA ARG A 473 -8.87 19.02 4.93
C ARG A 473 -10.14 19.05 4.07
N ALA A 474 -10.86 17.93 3.95
CA ALA A 474 -12.12 17.86 3.23
C ALA A 474 -13.19 18.78 3.84
N LEU A 475 -13.29 18.77 5.18
CA LEU A 475 -14.19 19.66 5.91
C LEU A 475 -13.79 21.12 5.70
N HIS A 476 -12.51 21.49 5.79
CA HIS A 476 -12.05 22.87 5.49
C HIS A 476 -12.45 23.32 4.08
N SER A 477 -12.36 22.45 3.08
CA SER A 477 -12.82 22.71 1.71
C SER A 477 -14.34 22.71 1.55
N GLY A 478 -15.11 22.48 2.62
CA GLY A 478 -16.57 22.51 2.65
C GLY A 478 -17.23 21.29 2.03
N LYS A 479 -16.49 20.20 1.81
CA LYS A 479 -16.99 18.99 1.16
C LYS A 479 -17.53 18.00 2.20
N PRO A 480 -18.73 17.42 1.98
CA PRO A 480 -19.16 16.21 2.68
C PRO A 480 -18.09 15.11 2.59
N VAL A 481 -17.89 14.40 3.69
CA VAL A 481 -16.86 13.38 3.79
C VAL A 481 -17.42 12.03 4.25
N PHE A 482 -17.07 10.97 3.52
CA PHE A 482 -17.16 9.59 3.97
C PHE A 482 -15.75 9.10 4.29
N VAL A 483 -15.54 8.55 5.47
CA VAL A 483 -14.25 8.02 5.92
C VAL A 483 -14.41 6.53 6.19
N GLU A 484 -13.56 5.69 5.61
CA GLU A 484 -13.46 4.31 6.08
C GLU A 484 -13.04 4.26 7.55
N LYS A 485 -13.41 3.22 8.28
CA LYS A 485 -13.08 3.15 9.71
C LYS A 485 -11.59 2.88 9.94
N PRO A 486 -11.00 3.41 11.02
CA PRO A 486 -11.61 4.28 12.05
C PRO A 486 -11.63 5.76 11.63
N LEU A 487 -12.42 6.59 12.30
CA LEU A 487 -12.44 8.05 12.05
C LEU A 487 -11.09 8.71 12.36
N ALA A 488 -10.46 8.29 13.46
CA ALA A 488 -9.17 8.76 13.96
C ALA A 488 -8.44 7.60 14.67
N ILE A 489 -7.11 7.67 14.75
CA ILE A 489 -6.32 6.64 15.46
C ILE A 489 -5.99 7.00 16.92
N ASP A 490 -6.16 8.26 17.30
CA ASP A 490 -5.94 8.76 18.66
C ASP A 490 -6.89 9.92 19.01
N ARG A 491 -6.80 10.38 20.26
CA ARG A 491 -7.65 11.44 20.81
C ARG A 491 -7.35 12.82 20.23
N GLU A 492 -6.11 13.11 19.89
CA GLU A 492 -5.70 14.39 19.34
C GLU A 492 -6.30 14.57 17.95
N GLN A 493 -6.18 13.54 17.11
CA GLN A 493 -6.81 13.50 15.79
C GLN A 493 -8.33 13.60 15.86
N LEU A 494 -8.98 12.93 16.82
CA LEU A 494 -10.43 13.04 17.00
C LEU A 494 -10.83 14.48 17.39
N ALA A 495 -10.07 15.10 18.30
CA ALA A 495 -10.31 16.49 18.73
C ALA A 495 -10.19 17.47 17.56
N GLN A 496 -9.18 17.32 16.70
CA GLN A 496 -9.01 18.14 15.50
C GLN A 496 -10.23 18.07 14.57
N ILE A 497 -10.81 16.88 14.36
CA ILE A 497 -12.04 16.72 13.55
C ILE A 497 -13.23 17.41 14.23
N GLN A 498 -13.36 17.28 15.56
CA GLN A 498 -14.43 17.93 16.33
C GLN A 498 -14.36 19.46 16.26
N GLU A 499 -13.17 20.03 16.42
CA GLU A 499 -12.94 21.47 16.33
C GLU A 499 -13.36 22.03 14.98
N VAL A 500 -12.95 21.39 13.89
CA VAL A 500 -13.32 21.81 12.53
C VAL A 500 -14.81 21.65 12.28
N TYR A 501 -15.41 20.54 12.72
CA TYR A 501 -16.85 20.31 12.60
C TYR A 501 -17.66 21.39 13.35
N ALA A 502 -17.27 21.70 14.59
CA ALA A 502 -17.90 22.73 15.40
C ALA A 502 -17.76 24.13 14.78
N ALA A 503 -16.56 24.47 14.28
CA ALA A 503 -16.32 25.74 13.60
C ALA A 503 -17.20 25.90 12.35
N GLN A 504 -17.45 24.83 11.60
CA GLN A 504 -18.37 24.85 10.45
C GLN A 504 -19.82 25.11 10.87
N LEU A 505 -20.29 24.45 11.93
CA LEU A 505 -21.62 24.70 12.48
C LEU A 505 -21.79 26.15 12.95
N GLN A 506 -20.79 26.69 13.67
CA GLN A 506 -20.76 28.08 14.12
C GLN A 506 -20.78 29.07 12.95
N ALA A 507 -20.14 28.71 11.83
CA ALA A 507 -20.16 29.48 10.58
C ALA A 507 -21.46 29.31 9.77
N GLY A 508 -22.52 28.70 10.34
CA GLY A 508 -23.82 28.50 9.68
C GLY A 508 -23.81 27.44 8.57
N ARG A 509 -22.77 26.61 8.50
CA ARG A 509 -22.70 25.49 7.56
C ARG A 509 -23.28 24.22 8.21
N ALA A 510 -23.73 23.28 7.40
CA ALA A 510 -24.07 21.92 7.87
C ALA A 510 -22.96 20.95 7.41
N PRO A 511 -21.93 20.70 8.23
CA PRO A 511 -20.89 19.73 7.93
C PRO A 511 -21.47 18.31 7.90
N PHE A 512 -20.94 17.47 7.02
CA PHE A 512 -21.36 16.09 6.83
C PHE A 512 -20.16 15.17 6.98
N VAL A 513 -20.20 14.29 7.98
CA VAL A 513 -19.20 13.25 8.23
C VAL A 513 -19.92 11.92 8.36
N MET A 514 -19.49 10.94 7.58
CA MET A 514 -19.94 9.54 7.65
C MET A 514 -18.72 8.65 7.87
N VAL A 515 -18.85 7.63 8.70
CA VAL A 515 -17.82 6.60 8.89
C VAL A 515 -18.34 5.27 8.38
N GLY A 516 -17.48 4.47 7.74
CA GLY A 516 -17.76 3.14 7.18
C GLY A 516 -18.13 2.05 8.20
N PHE A 517 -19.06 2.34 9.12
CA PHE A 517 -19.60 1.39 10.08
C PHE A 517 -20.70 0.49 9.49
N ASN A 518 -20.39 -0.19 8.39
CA ASN A 518 -21.35 -0.92 7.56
C ASN A 518 -22.29 -1.89 8.30
N ARG A 519 -21.85 -2.54 9.38
CA ARG A 519 -22.58 -3.62 10.09
C ARG A 519 -23.95 -3.19 10.60
N ARG A 520 -24.13 -1.91 10.96
CA ARG A 520 -25.44 -1.39 11.41
C ARG A 520 -26.49 -1.40 10.30
N PHE A 521 -26.06 -1.27 9.05
CA PHE A 521 -26.91 -1.22 7.86
C PHE A 521 -27.17 -2.59 7.24
N ALA A 522 -26.69 -3.67 7.87
CA ALA A 522 -26.94 -5.01 7.38
C ALA A 522 -28.43 -5.38 7.54
N PRO A 523 -29.05 -6.05 6.55
CA PRO A 523 -30.47 -6.39 6.61
C PRO A 523 -30.88 -7.19 7.87
N PHE A 524 -30.00 -8.06 8.36
CA PHE A 524 -30.26 -8.81 9.60
C PHE A 524 -30.06 -7.98 10.86
N THR A 525 -29.18 -6.97 10.87
CA THR A 525 -29.12 -6.01 11.98
C THR A 525 -30.40 -5.18 12.06
N GLU A 526 -30.91 -4.70 10.92
CA GLU A 526 -32.18 -3.96 10.88
C GLU A 526 -33.36 -4.81 11.37
N LYS A 527 -33.41 -6.11 11.00
CA LYS A 527 -34.43 -7.04 11.53
C LYS A 527 -34.34 -7.24 13.04
N ILE A 528 -33.14 -7.31 13.60
CA ILE A 528 -32.94 -7.36 15.06
C ILE A 528 -33.50 -6.10 15.70
N ARG A 529 -33.19 -4.93 15.14
CA ARG A 529 -33.69 -3.65 15.64
C ARG A 529 -35.22 -3.58 15.67
N GLN A 530 -35.85 -3.97 14.56
CA GLN A 530 -37.32 -4.03 14.45
C GLN A 530 -37.92 -5.01 15.45
N PHE A 531 -37.30 -6.18 15.64
CA PHE A 531 -37.79 -7.19 16.58
C PHE A 531 -37.83 -6.69 18.04
N PHE A 532 -36.92 -5.79 18.42
CA PHE A 532 -36.84 -5.19 19.75
C PHE A 532 -37.22 -3.70 19.79
N ALA A 533 -37.95 -3.20 18.79
CA ALA A 533 -38.30 -1.78 18.69
C ALA A 533 -39.17 -1.29 19.88
N GLU A 534 -40.11 -2.12 20.33
CA GLU A 534 -41.06 -1.79 21.40
C GLU A 534 -40.63 -2.31 22.79
N ARG A 535 -39.35 -2.63 22.97
CA ARG A 535 -38.86 -3.11 24.27
C ARG A 535 -39.07 -2.06 25.36
N ARG A 536 -39.25 -2.51 26.60
CA ARG A 536 -39.33 -1.63 27.79
C ARG A 536 -38.26 -1.91 28.84
N GLU A 537 -37.47 -2.94 28.65
CA GLU A 537 -36.40 -3.33 29.57
C GLU A 537 -35.02 -3.21 28.92
N PRO A 538 -33.95 -3.12 29.73
CA PRO A 538 -32.57 -3.16 29.25
C PRO A 538 -32.26 -4.43 28.45
N MET A 539 -31.36 -4.31 27.48
CA MET A 539 -30.84 -5.43 26.70
C MET A 539 -29.56 -5.99 27.31
N LEU A 540 -29.33 -7.28 27.09
CA LEU A 540 -28.00 -7.87 27.16
C LEU A 540 -27.56 -8.30 25.75
N VAL A 541 -26.47 -7.71 25.27
CA VAL A 541 -25.88 -8.01 23.96
C VAL A 541 -24.60 -8.81 24.17
N HIS A 542 -24.40 -9.85 23.38
CA HIS A 542 -23.16 -10.61 23.32
C HIS A 542 -22.65 -10.65 21.88
N ALA A 543 -21.37 -10.38 21.65
CA ALA A 543 -20.73 -10.53 20.36
C ALA A 543 -19.40 -11.26 20.51
N ARG A 544 -19.12 -12.20 19.61
CA ARG A 544 -17.83 -12.91 19.53
C ARG A 544 -17.29 -12.84 18.11
N VAL A 545 -16.07 -12.32 18.02
CA VAL A 545 -15.34 -12.09 16.77
C VAL A 545 -14.09 -12.97 16.75
N ASN A 546 -14.10 -13.98 15.89
CA ASN A 546 -12.96 -14.83 15.60
C ASN A 546 -12.10 -14.19 14.51
N ALA A 547 -11.33 -13.18 14.89
CA ALA A 547 -10.63 -12.30 13.99
C ALA A 547 -9.40 -12.94 13.33
N GLY A 548 -8.89 -14.05 13.90
CA GLY A 548 -7.75 -14.83 13.41
C GLY A 548 -6.40 -14.11 13.50
N TYR A 549 -5.28 -14.82 13.47
CA TYR A 549 -3.93 -14.26 13.66
C TYR A 549 -3.52 -13.26 12.56
N ILE A 550 -2.81 -12.17 12.92
CA ILE A 550 -2.13 -11.26 11.99
C ILE A 550 -0.64 -11.19 12.40
N PRO A 551 0.33 -11.30 11.47
CA PRO A 551 1.75 -11.16 11.77
C PRO A 551 2.12 -9.84 12.46
N ARG A 552 3.07 -9.87 13.39
CA ARG A 552 3.49 -8.70 14.19
C ARG A 552 4.05 -7.54 13.39
N ASP A 553 4.68 -7.84 12.26
CA ASP A 553 5.24 -6.87 11.31
C ASP A 553 4.17 -6.22 10.41
N HIS A 554 2.90 -6.62 10.56
CA HIS A 554 1.80 -6.03 9.80
C HIS A 554 1.50 -4.61 10.26
N TRP A 555 1.38 -3.68 9.30
CA TRP A 555 1.19 -2.23 9.52
C TRP A 555 0.08 -1.85 10.51
N VAL A 556 -0.97 -2.67 10.63
CA VAL A 556 -2.12 -2.41 11.52
C VAL A 556 -1.70 -2.25 12.98
N HIS A 557 -0.64 -2.94 13.42
CA HIS A 557 -0.15 -2.85 14.79
C HIS A 557 0.45 -1.48 15.11
N ALA A 558 1.01 -0.78 14.12
CA ALA A 558 1.55 0.57 14.28
C ALA A 558 0.48 1.68 14.17
N GLN A 559 -0.75 1.37 13.74
CA GLN A 559 -1.82 2.34 13.48
C GLN A 559 -3.05 2.13 14.37
N GLY A 560 -2.83 2.13 15.69
CA GLY A 560 -3.89 1.94 16.70
C GLY A 560 -4.29 0.48 16.94
N GLY A 561 -3.62 -0.47 16.28
CA GLY A 561 -3.88 -1.90 16.44
C GLY A 561 -5.26 -2.32 15.94
N ARG A 562 -5.66 -3.55 16.29
CA ARG A 562 -6.94 -4.12 15.86
C ARG A 562 -8.13 -3.59 16.64
N ILE A 563 -7.89 -3.02 17.83
CA ILE A 563 -8.93 -2.42 18.66
C ILE A 563 -9.48 -1.19 17.95
N VAL A 564 -8.61 -0.22 17.66
CA VAL A 564 -9.00 1.00 16.94
C VAL A 564 -9.34 0.68 15.49
N GLY A 565 -8.57 -0.21 14.85
CA GLY A 565 -8.72 -0.50 13.43
C GLY A 565 -9.88 -1.41 13.03
N GLU A 566 -10.41 -2.28 13.90
CA GLU A 566 -11.50 -3.21 13.52
C GLU A 566 -12.55 -3.38 14.63
N PHE A 567 -12.13 -3.44 15.90
CA PHE A 567 -13.05 -3.65 17.02
C PHE A 567 -14.10 -2.54 17.16
N CYS A 568 -13.78 -1.32 16.72
CA CYS A 568 -14.69 -0.18 16.63
C CYS A 568 -16.02 -0.51 15.96
N HIS A 569 -16.05 -1.44 14.97
CA HIS A 569 -17.29 -1.87 14.33
C HIS A 569 -18.27 -2.56 15.28
N PHE A 570 -17.77 -3.25 16.31
CA PHE A 570 -18.61 -3.99 17.25
C PHE A 570 -19.08 -3.10 18.40
N VAL A 571 -18.29 -2.09 18.77
CA VAL A 571 -18.73 -0.97 19.61
C VAL A 571 -19.88 -0.24 18.93
N ASP A 572 -19.69 0.12 17.65
CA ASP A 572 -20.72 0.74 16.80
C ASP A 572 -22.00 -0.10 16.71
N TRP A 573 -21.86 -1.37 16.35
CA TRP A 573 -22.99 -2.28 16.17
C TRP A 573 -23.78 -2.45 17.47
N ALA A 574 -23.10 -2.58 18.62
CA ALA A 574 -23.76 -2.69 19.92
C ALA A 574 -24.49 -1.39 20.27
N ARG A 575 -23.86 -0.22 20.08
CA ARG A 575 -24.49 1.09 20.28
C ARG A 575 -25.70 1.29 19.37
N PHE A 576 -25.64 0.82 18.13
CA PHE A 576 -26.78 0.87 17.21
C PHE A 576 -27.92 -0.06 17.65
N VAL A 577 -27.63 -1.33 17.95
CA VAL A 577 -28.63 -2.36 18.34
C VAL A 577 -29.26 -2.10 19.71
N ILE A 578 -28.56 -1.42 20.62
CA ILE A 578 -29.14 -0.97 21.88
C ILE A 578 -29.88 0.34 21.64
N GLY A 579 -29.28 1.32 20.97
CA GLY A 579 -29.91 2.62 20.67
C GLY A 579 -29.98 3.53 21.90
N SER A 580 -29.03 3.39 22.81
CA SER A 580 -28.84 4.23 24.00
C SER A 580 -27.36 4.62 24.09
N PRO A 581 -26.98 5.79 24.64
CA PRO A 581 -25.59 6.20 24.81
C PRO A 581 -24.75 5.22 25.65
N ILE A 582 -23.47 5.08 25.31
CA ILE A 582 -22.44 4.34 26.06
C ILE A 582 -22.08 5.17 27.31
N HIS A 583 -22.25 4.57 28.48
CA HIS A 583 -21.98 5.20 29.77
C HIS A 583 -20.57 4.84 30.30
N SER A 584 -20.15 3.58 30.16
CA SER A 584 -18.83 3.14 30.67
C SER A 584 -18.27 1.94 29.91
N VAL A 585 -16.95 1.80 29.97
CA VAL A 585 -16.15 0.76 29.33
C VAL A 585 -15.30 0.05 30.39
N ALA A 586 -15.34 -1.27 30.38
CA ALA A 586 -14.40 -2.13 31.11
C ALA A 586 -13.78 -3.13 30.13
N ALA A 587 -12.52 -3.48 30.30
CA ALA A 587 -11.85 -4.42 29.40
C ALA A 587 -10.82 -5.28 30.13
N ALA A 588 -10.65 -6.52 29.65
CA ALA A 588 -9.61 -7.44 30.07
C ALA A 588 -9.00 -8.13 28.84
N GLY A 589 -7.71 -8.43 28.88
CA GLY A 589 -6.98 -9.08 27.79
C GLY A 589 -6.28 -10.35 28.25
N LEU A 590 -6.04 -11.28 27.33
CA LEU A 590 -5.04 -12.32 27.56
C LEU A 590 -3.64 -11.70 27.59
N PRO A 591 -2.69 -12.29 28.35
CA PRO A 591 -1.32 -11.81 28.35
C PRO A 591 -0.69 -11.93 26.96
N ASP A 592 0.17 -10.98 26.63
CA ASP A 592 0.96 -11.02 25.40
C ASP A 592 1.96 -12.18 25.43
N GLY A 593 2.18 -12.79 24.27
CA GLY A 593 3.03 -13.99 24.14
C GLY A 593 4.05 -13.86 23.00
N ALA A 594 4.53 -14.99 22.47
CA ALA A 594 5.38 -14.98 21.28
C ALA A 594 4.60 -14.61 20.00
N GLN A 595 3.32 -14.98 19.93
CA GLN A 595 2.50 -14.87 18.73
C GLN A 595 1.48 -13.73 18.77
N TYR A 596 0.79 -13.52 19.90
CA TYR A 596 -0.30 -12.54 20.00
C TYR A 596 0.11 -11.33 20.85
N THR A 597 -0.39 -10.15 20.48
CA THR A 597 -0.05 -8.89 21.16
C THR A 597 -1.27 -7.97 21.19
N SER A 598 -1.93 -7.82 22.33
CA SER A 598 -3.14 -7.00 22.52
C SER A 598 -4.31 -7.33 21.59
N ASP A 599 -4.37 -8.57 21.08
CA ASP A 599 -5.34 -9.00 20.06
C ASP A 599 -6.47 -9.90 20.59
N ASN A 600 -6.42 -10.30 21.86
CA ASN A 600 -7.40 -11.18 22.50
C ASN A 600 -8.01 -10.50 23.71
N ILE A 601 -9.17 -9.86 23.52
CA ILE A 601 -9.77 -8.97 24.51
C ILE A 601 -11.24 -9.32 24.76
N ALA A 602 -11.67 -9.06 25.99
CA ALA A 602 -13.06 -9.08 26.42
C ALA A 602 -13.42 -7.67 26.90
N VAL A 603 -14.50 -7.11 26.37
CA VAL A 603 -14.93 -5.74 26.67
C VAL A 603 -16.38 -5.76 27.12
N THR A 604 -16.67 -5.07 28.21
CA THR A 604 -18.03 -4.81 28.69
C THR A 604 -18.34 -3.33 28.53
N LEU A 605 -19.38 -3.02 27.76
CA LEU A 605 -19.96 -1.69 27.63
C LEU A 605 -21.24 -1.63 28.47
N LYS A 606 -21.39 -0.59 29.28
CA LYS A 606 -22.68 -0.26 29.92
C LYS A 606 -23.30 0.95 29.24
N PHE A 607 -24.62 0.94 29.11
CA PHE A 607 -25.39 1.97 28.42
C PHE A 607 -26.27 2.76 29.39
N ALA A 608 -26.69 3.96 28.98
CA ALA A 608 -27.48 4.86 29.81
C ALA A 608 -28.87 4.29 30.17
N ASP A 609 -29.46 3.47 29.30
CA ASP A 609 -30.73 2.76 29.59
C ASP A 609 -30.56 1.53 30.48
N GLY A 610 -29.35 1.30 31.02
CA GLY A 610 -29.02 0.13 31.85
C GLY A 610 -28.62 -1.12 31.06
N SER A 611 -28.68 -1.07 29.71
CA SER A 611 -28.26 -2.21 28.88
C SER A 611 -26.76 -2.48 29.02
N VAL A 612 -26.36 -3.72 28.70
CA VAL A 612 -24.97 -4.16 28.75
C VAL A 612 -24.61 -4.88 27.46
N ALA A 613 -23.43 -4.61 26.91
CA ALA A 613 -22.85 -5.38 25.81
C ALA A 613 -21.53 -6.02 26.20
N ASN A 614 -21.42 -7.34 26.01
CA ASN A 614 -20.21 -8.12 26.20
C ASN A 614 -19.62 -8.50 24.84
N LEU A 615 -18.48 -7.93 24.50
CA LEU A 615 -17.84 -8.04 23.20
C LEU A 615 -16.49 -8.77 23.34
N LEU A 616 -16.35 -9.90 22.66
CA LEU A 616 -15.13 -10.69 22.60
C LEU A 616 -14.48 -10.52 21.24
N TYR A 617 -13.19 -10.17 21.22
CA TYR A 617 -12.39 -10.07 20.02
C TYR A 617 -11.15 -10.94 20.16
N LEU A 618 -11.04 -11.96 19.33
CA LEU A 618 -10.12 -13.08 19.53
C LEU A 618 -9.33 -13.35 18.25
N ALA A 619 -8.01 -13.23 18.32
CA ALA A 619 -7.10 -13.57 17.23
C ALA A 619 -6.57 -15.02 17.30
N ASN A 620 -6.77 -15.70 18.43
CA ASN A 620 -6.28 -17.06 18.69
C ASN A 620 -7.22 -18.19 18.21
N GLY A 621 -8.33 -17.88 17.53
CA GLY A 621 -9.26 -18.88 17.01
C GLY A 621 -8.91 -19.37 15.59
N ASP A 622 -9.38 -20.57 15.25
CA ASP A 622 -9.20 -21.19 13.93
C ASP A 622 -10.12 -20.54 12.88
N ARG A 623 -9.56 -20.17 11.72
CA ARG A 623 -10.28 -19.46 10.65
C ARG A 623 -11.29 -20.32 9.88
N SER A 624 -11.35 -21.63 10.15
CA SER A 624 -12.40 -22.53 9.61
C SER A 624 -13.77 -22.25 10.23
N ILE A 625 -13.83 -21.63 11.41
CA ILE A 625 -15.06 -21.24 12.07
C ILE A 625 -15.48 -19.84 11.61
N PRO A 626 -16.78 -19.61 11.30
CA PRO A 626 -17.26 -18.30 10.88
C PRO A 626 -16.88 -17.18 11.86
N LYS A 627 -16.55 -16.03 11.27
CA LYS A 627 -15.87 -14.93 11.96
C LYS A 627 -16.75 -14.30 13.05
N GLU A 628 -18.00 -13.98 12.74
CA GLU A 628 -18.81 -13.10 13.59
C GLU A 628 -20.05 -13.83 14.12
N PHE A 629 -20.31 -13.71 15.42
CA PHE A 629 -21.48 -14.28 16.08
C PHE A 629 -22.05 -13.28 17.09
N PHE A 630 -23.36 -13.08 17.08
CA PHE A 630 -24.03 -12.11 17.94
C PHE A 630 -25.29 -12.70 18.57
N GLU A 631 -25.56 -12.33 19.81
CA GLU A 631 -26.78 -12.65 20.54
C GLU A 631 -27.32 -11.41 21.25
N VAL A 632 -28.64 -11.24 21.23
CA VAL A 632 -29.32 -10.13 21.89
C VAL A 632 -30.46 -10.70 22.71
N PHE A 633 -30.47 -10.43 24.02
CA PHE A 633 -31.45 -10.89 24.98
C PHE A 633 -32.23 -9.70 25.52
N CYS A 634 -33.55 -9.79 25.52
CA CYS A 634 -34.43 -8.79 26.10
C CYS A 634 -35.84 -9.36 26.28
N GLN A 635 -36.45 -9.23 27.46
CA GLN A 635 -37.87 -9.54 27.72
C GLN A 635 -38.32 -10.93 27.25
N GLY A 636 -37.59 -11.99 27.62
CA GLY A 636 -37.91 -13.36 27.22
C GLY A 636 -37.78 -13.64 25.72
N ALA A 637 -37.14 -12.73 24.97
CA ALA A 637 -36.86 -12.88 23.55
C ALA A 637 -35.36 -12.85 23.28
N ILE A 638 -34.95 -13.59 22.26
CA ILE A 638 -33.55 -13.69 21.83
C ILE A 638 -33.45 -13.54 20.31
N ALA A 639 -32.43 -12.81 19.86
CA ALA A 639 -31.97 -12.83 18.48
C ALA A 639 -30.56 -13.42 18.41
N ARG A 640 -30.32 -14.36 17.48
CA ARG A 640 -29.00 -14.96 17.22
C ARG A 640 -28.61 -14.75 15.77
N LEU A 641 -27.52 -14.01 15.55
CA LEU A 641 -26.99 -13.69 14.22
C LEU A 641 -25.63 -14.36 14.03
N HIS A 642 -25.51 -15.15 12.97
CA HIS A 642 -24.26 -15.84 12.65
C HIS A 642 -23.74 -15.33 11.30
N ASP A 643 -22.61 -14.62 11.38
CA ASP A 643 -21.77 -14.12 10.28
C ASP A 643 -22.53 -13.38 9.17
N PHE A 644 -23.65 -12.74 9.52
CA PHE A 644 -24.56 -12.08 8.58
C PHE A 644 -25.13 -13.01 7.49
N ARG A 645 -25.14 -14.33 7.75
CA ARG A 645 -25.65 -15.37 6.86
C ARG A 645 -26.94 -15.99 7.38
N THR A 646 -27.08 -16.13 8.68
CA THR A 646 -28.28 -16.67 9.31
C THR A 646 -28.72 -15.85 10.51
N LEU A 647 -30.03 -15.67 10.66
CA LEU A 647 -30.65 -15.01 11.81
C LEU A 647 -31.73 -15.91 12.40
N GLU A 648 -31.72 -16.10 13.72
CA GLU A 648 -32.79 -16.74 14.47
C GLU A 648 -33.42 -15.73 15.43
N LEU A 649 -34.74 -15.59 15.39
CA LEU A 649 -35.51 -14.74 16.32
C LEU A 649 -36.47 -15.64 17.10
N ALA A 650 -36.38 -15.63 18.43
CA ALA A 650 -37.25 -16.42 19.28
C ALA A 650 -37.97 -15.56 20.32
N ARG A 651 -39.27 -15.80 20.50
CA ARG A 651 -40.13 -15.18 21.52
C ARG A 651 -41.31 -16.12 21.81
N ASN A 652 -41.68 -16.26 23.08
CA ASN A 652 -42.85 -17.04 23.53
C ASN A 652 -42.88 -18.47 22.95
N GLY A 653 -41.72 -19.14 22.94
CA GLY A 653 -41.58 -20.51 22.41
C GLY A 653 -41.60 -20.65 20.88
N LYS A 654 -41.80 -19.56 20.12
CA LYS A 654 -41.77 -19.57 18.65
C LYS A 654 -40.42 -19.10 18.12
N VAL A 655 -39.82 -19.84 17.18
CA VAL A 655 -38.54 -19.52 16.54
C VAL A 655 -38.75 -19.25 15.05
N ARG A 656 -38.27 -18.10 14.56
CA ARG A 656 -38.21 -17.74 13.14
C ARG A 656 -36.76 -17.74 12.68
N LYS A 657 -36.47 -18.47 11.59
CA LYS A 657 -35.12 -18.56 11.01
C LYS A 657 -35.07 -17.90 9.64
N PHE A 658 -34.00 -17.17 9.39
CA PHE A 658 -33.72 -16.51 8.12
C PHE A 658 -32.34 -16.92 7.63
N LYS A 659 -32.18 -17.03 6.30
CA LYS A 659 -30.91 -17.30 5.64
C LYS A 659 -30.72 -16.32 4.49
N SER A 660 -29.48 -15.88 4.28
CA SER A 660 -29.08 -15.00 3.19
C SER A 660 -27.66 -15.34 2.74
N VAL A 661 -27.28 -14.90 1.54
CA VAL A 661 -25.85 -14.66 1.24
C VAL A 661 -25.31 -13.66 2.26
N GLN A 662 -24.01 -13.74 2.56
CA GLN A 662 -23.39 -12.86 3.54
C GLN A 662 -23.52 -11.41 3.09
N ASP A 663 -24.29 -10.63 3.85
CA ASP A 663 -24.48 -9.20 3.59
C ASP A 663 -24.22 -8.43 4.88
N LYS A 664 -23.07 -7.75 4.92
CA LYS A 664 -22.64 -6.94 6.06
C LYS A 664 -23.12 -5.48 5.94
N GLY A 665 -23.95 -5.12 4.97
CA GLY A 665 -24.56 -3.78 4.88
C GLY A 665 -23.79 -2.75 4.06
N HIS A 666 -22.65 -3.08 3.43
CA HIS A 666 -21.84 -2.11 2.66
C HIS A 666 -22.64 -1.39 1.57
N ARG A 667 -23.44 -2.12 0.79
CA ARG A 667 -24.25 -1.49 -0.27
C ARG A 667 -25.29 -0.53 0.32
N ARG A 668 -25.95 -0.95 1.41
CA ARG A 668 -27.02 -0.17 2.04
C ARG A 668 -26.46 1.10 2.70
N GLU A 669 -25.31 1.00 3.34
CA GLU A 669 -24.55 2.13 3.89
C GLU A 669 -24.25 3.20 2.83
N LEU A 670 -23.65 2.77 1.71
CA LEU A 670 -23.31 3.67 0.62
C LEU A 670 -24.55 4.29 -0.02
N GLN A 671 -25.61 3.50 -0.21
CA GLN A 671 -26.88 3.98 -0.74
C GLN A 671 -27.49 5.06 0.16
N LEU A 672 -27.61 4.80 1.47
CA LEU A 672 -28.17 5.76 2.42
C LEU A 672 -27.32 7.04 2.53
N THR A 673 -26.00 6.90 2.43
CA THR A 673 -25.07 8.05 2.39
C THR A 673 -25.36 8.93 1.18
N ILE A 674 -25.45 8.35 -0.02
CA ILE A 674 -25.75 9.07 -1.27
C ILE A 674 -27.16 9.69 -1.23
N GLU A 675 -28.16 8.98 -0.70
CA GLU A 675 -29.53 9.49 -0.53
C GLU A 675 -29.60 10.65 0.46
N ALA A 676 -28.82 10.62 1.54
CA ALA A 676 -28.73 11.73 2.50
C ALA A 676 -28.11 12.97 1.85
N LEU A 677 -27.00 12.77 1.11
CA LEU A 677 -26.31 13.83 0.38
C LEU A 677 -27.23 14.51 -0.65
N ARG A 678 -27.93 13.73 -1.50
CA ARG A 678 -28.89 14.29 -2.49
C ARG A 678 -30.01 15.09 -1.85
N ALA A 679 -30.54 14.60 -0.74
CA ALA A 679 -31.65 15.26 -0.06
C ALA A 679 -31.20 16.43 0.84
N GLY A 680 -29.89 16.74 0.92
CA GLY A 680 -29.37 17.75 1.83
C GLY A 680 -29.61 17.42 3.32
N ARG A 681 -29.78 16.13 3.65
CA ARG A 681 -30.02 15.64 5.01
C ARG A 681 -28.70 15.45 5.77
N SER A 682 -28.80 15.35 7.09
CA SER A 682 -27.68 14.94 7.95
C SER A 682 -27.19 13.54 7.60
N SER A 683 -25.94 13.25 7.98
CA SER A 683 -25.35 11.91 7.84
C SER A 683 -26.24 10.83 8.47
N PRO A 684 -26.32 9.61 7.87
CA PRO A 684 -27.05 8.49 8.45
C PRO A 684 -26.62 8.09 9.86
N ILE A 685 -25.40 8.45 10.27
CA ILE A 685 -24.90 8.35 11.63
C ILE A 685 -24.63 9.78 12.12
N SER A 686 -25.19 10.16 13.28
CA SER A 686 -24.94 11.50 13.82
C SER A 686 -23.47 11.67 14.19
N PHE A 687 -22.95 12.89 14.05
CA PHE A 687 -21.56 13.19 14.39
C PHE A 687 -21.24 12.88 15.87
N ASP A 688 -22.17 13.19 16.78
CA ASP A 688 -22.01 12.88 18.20
C ASP A 688 -21.89 11.37 18.46
N GLU A 689 -22.63 10.53 17.72
CA GLU A 689 -22.52 9.08 17.85
C GLU A 689 -21.19 8.56 17.28
N LEU A 690 -20.67 9.17 16.21
CA LEU A 690 -19.35 8.85 15.67
C LEU A 690 -18.22 9.18 16.66
N VAL A 691 -18.30 10.35 17.32
CA VAL A 691 -17.36 10.77 18.36
C VAL A 691 -17.46 9.86 19.58
N GLU A 692 -18.69 9.53 20.02
CA GLU A 692 -18.96 8.61 21.13
C GLU A 692 -18.33 7.24 20.89
N VAL A 693 -18.60 6.61 19.73
CA VAL A 693 -18.09 5.27 19.38
C VAL A 693 -16.56 5.29 19.27
N THR A 694 -15.98 6.32 18.66
CA THR A 694 -14.53 6.46 18.51
C THR A 694 -13.87 6.64 19.88
N GLY A 695 -14.40 7.54 20.71
CA GLY A 695 -13.93 7.77 22.08
C GLY A 695 -14.07 6.55 22.98
N ALA A 696 -15.19 5.81 22.91
CA ALA A 696 -15.37 4.54 23.62
C ALA A 696 -14.33 3.50 23.18
N THR A 697 -13.99 3.45 21.89
CA THR A 697 -12.96 2.54 21.37
C THR A 697 -11.58 2.87 21.94
N PHE A 698 -11.20 4.14 22.05
CA PHE A 698 -9.94 4.54 22.71
C PHE A 698 -9.93 4.19 24.20
N LEU A 699 -11.08 4.31 24.88
CA LEU A 699 -11.20 3.91 26.28
C LEU A 699 -11.00 2.40 26.50
N VAL A 700 -11.27 1.55 25.51
CA VAL A 700 -10.96 0.12 25.60
C VAL A 700 -9.47 -0.11 25.79
N GLN A 701 -8.62 0.61 25.04
CA GLN A 701 -7.16 0.49 25.19
C GLN A 701 -6.69 0.95 26.57
N HIS A 702 -7.26 2.05 27.08
CA HIS A 702 -6.96 2.54 28.43
C HIS A 702 -7.43 1.57 29.52
N ALA A 703 -8.64 1.01 29.37
CA ALA A 703 -9.19 0.02 30.29
C ALA A 703 -8.35 -1.26 30.34
N LEU A 704 -7.83 -1.72 29.20
CA LEU A 704 -6.92 -2.87 29.15
C LEU A 704 -5.59 -2.60 29.87
N ALA A 705 -5.03 -1.40 29.71
CA ALA A 705 -3.76 -1.04 30.33
C ALA A 705 -3.88 -0.82 31.85
N ALA A 706 -4.97 -0.20 32.31
CA ALA A 706 -5.18 0.13 33.72
C ALA A 706 -5.85 -1.00 34.53
N GLY A 707 -6.63 -1.88 33.88
CA GLY A 707 -7.46 -2.87 34.58
C GLY A 707 -8.67 -2.26 35.30
N GLU A 708 -9.07 -1.04 34.91
CA GLU A 708 -10.12 -0.25 35.57
C GLU A 708 -11.32 0.01 34.65
N VAL A 709 -12.41 0.49 35.24
CA VAL A 709 -13.62 0.91 34.51
C VAL A 709 -13.55 2.41 34.22
N PHE A 710 -13.72 2.79 32.96
CA PHE A 710 -13.73 4.18 32.53
C PHE A 710 -15.13 4.64 32.14
N ARG A 711 -15.54 5.83 32.59
CA ARG A 711 -16.81 6.47 32.19
C ARG A 711 -16.58 7.42 31.02
N LEU A 712 -17.54 7.47 30.09
CA LEU A 712 -17.56 8.54 29.10
C LEU A 712 -18.11 9.81 29.75
N VAL A 713 -17.38 10.92 29.62
CA VAL A 713 -17.89 12.24 30.01
C VAL A 713 -18.84 12.69 28.90
N GLN A 714 -20.14 12.79 29.18
CA GLN A 714 -21.10 13.35 28.23
C GLN A 714 -20.81 14.84 28.07
N ALA A 715 -20.71 15.32 26.82
CA ALA A 715 -20.89 16.74 26.55
C ALA A 715 -22.33 17.12 26.96
N ALA A 716 -22.50 18.25 27.65
CA ALA A 716 -23.82 18.72 28.05
C ALA A 716 -24.75 18.80 26.83
N PRO A 717 -26.02 18.41 26.94
CA PRO A 717 -26.95 18.51 25.82
C PRO A 717 -27.04 19.97 25.37
N ALA A 718 -26.85 20.22 24.08
CA ALA A 718 -27.17 21.51 23.48
C ALA A 718 -28.64 21.83 23.78
N ALA A 719 -28.91 23.07 24.18
CA ALA A 719 -30.26 23.53 24.46
C ALA A 719 -31.19 23.20 23.27
N PRO A 720 -32.45 22.79 23.51
CA PRO A 720 -33.37 22.48 22.43
C PRO A 720 -33.50 23.70 21.52
N LEU A 721 -33.34 23.47 20.21
CA LEU A 721 -33.66 24.47 19.20
C LEU A 721 -35.11 24.93 19.40
N PRO A 722 -35.40 26.24 19.26
CA PRO A 722 -36.77 26.74 19.40
C PRO A 722 -37.69 26.01 18.41
N GLU A 723 -38.84 25.57 18.92
CA GLU A 723 -39.88 24.92 18.11
C GLU A 723 -40.23 25.81 16.90
N MET A 724 -40.12 25.23 15.71
CA MET A 724 -40.65 25.83 14.49
C MET A 724 -42.18 25.86 14.58
N PRO A 725 -42.86 26.95 14.19
CA PRO A 725 -44.31 27.04 14.31
C PRO A 725 -45.03 25.97 13.48
N ASP A 726 -46.00 25.30 14.09
CA ASP A 726 -46.92 24.38 13.44
C ASP A 726 -47.66 25.06 12.28
N ALA A 727 -47.34 24.66 11.04
CA ALA A 727 -48.18 24.92 9.88
C ALA A 727 -49.02 23.65 9.58
N VAL A 728 -50.08 23.46 10.36
CA VAL A 728 -51.20 22.59 9.98
C VAL A 728 -52.37 23.47 9.58
N GLN A 729 -52.58 23.65 8.28
CA GLN A 729 -53.92 23.98 7.76
C GLN A 729 -54.50 22.74 7.10
N ARG A 730 -55.45 22.13 7.82
CA ARG A 730 -56.42 21.19 7.26
C ARG A 730 -57.42 21.99 6.43
N HIS A 731 -57.58 21.64 5.16
CA HIS A 731 -58.78 22.01 4.41
C HIS A 731 -59.96 21.18 4.94
N SER A 732 -60.89 21.84 5.63
CA SER A 732 -62.25 21.35 5.82
C SER A 732 -63.13 21.87 4.68
N ALA A 733 -63.83 20.94 4.04
CA ALA A 733 -64.95 21.27 3.18
C ALA A 733 -66.20 21.56 4.02
N ASP A 734 -66.93 22.57 3.56
CA ASP A 734 -68.39 22.58 3.37
C ASP A 734 -69.33 23.28 4.38
N THR A 735 -70.20 24.07 3.76
CA THR A 735 -71.51 24.63 4.15
C THR A 735 -71.65 25.75 5.19
N GLY A 736 -72.35 26.81 4.78
CA GLY A 736 -73.24 27.56 5.68
C GLY A 736 -73.28 29.09 5.51
N ASP A 737 -74.12 29.56 4.59
CA ASP A 737 -74.62 30.94 4.51
C ASP A 737 -75.09 31.51 5.86
N CYS A 738 -74.71 32.75 6.18
CA CYS A 738 -75.65 33.72 6.76
C CYS A 738 -75.10 35.15 6.62
N ALA A 739 -75.74 35.94 5.75
CA ALA A 739 -75.60 37.38 5.69
C ALA A 739 -76.46 38.03 6.79
N CYS A 740 -75.90 39.01 7.51
CA CYS A 740 -76.63 40.18 8.02
C CYS A 740 -75.63 41.26 8.49
N ALA A 741 -75.70 42.41 7.80
CA ALA A 741 -75.15 43.74 8.10
C ALA A 741 -73.62 43.95 8.06
#